data_AF-A0A818EGS0-F1
#
_entry.id   AF-A0A818EGS0-F1
#
_cell.length_a   1.000
_cell.length_b   1.000
_cell.length_c   1.000
_cell.angle_alpha   90.00
_cell.angle_beta   90.00
_cell.angle_gamma   90.00
#
_symmetry.space_group_name_H-M   'P 1'
#
loop_
_entity.id
_entity.type
_entity.pdbx_description
1 polymer ?
#
loop_
_entity_poly.entity_id
_entity_poly.type
_entity_poly.pdbx_seq_one_letter_code
_entity_poly.pdbx_strand_id
1 'polypeptide(L)'
;MTNRTHDEFFAISQERIYALEDLLTAFGMDDDDSENISSRSRAMNMKINLDQIEYMKMGHSIYHACKLVLPVTDEDDQLTLLNCLLLSEHHFDCEEFIQFVLAKNPKNDERINTLLRKDRVSTLSEWAENFRRNKKIFKHCAYLPLLSEFGNMHIQPCDVNIDQQYRPVFVAIPSQTTVDYTQGKSEPKYLYVVVRSGENHISGVFTIVPKTINGLHSTLETMDPKDPRRVKLLLPIATHYEKEAERLEKRNHLLALADWGKACTYYQQLLGMFGLGTLTNQYHQTAIIGYCKCLIKLHRYSRLCEHLNNVYHITERKEDSTDLLLVLAQASRKTGNYSSAKLWIQKAIEREPSNGEVIREQKAIHLKDERYSVSQPVTFNTRFLNLADQQSWCNILSIDGGGIRGIIPAIWLMEIERKLQQPLSSTFHVVAGTSTGAIIAAGLSAPSLTERVRPRYQAYDLVQLYKTKADQVFTKSPSKWTNLRARILRAPQYSNDGRQTLFEEYFKNLKLSDALTELVVPSVRAEMNTTDIFTRQSAVDDSSKNFFLRDVLMCTTAAPTYFPAYSFNDTVYVDGGVHANNPAMIAYGHALKVNRNSPSKNRIRLLSLGTADYVPDPLHPNAQRDLLFWYRNRDAVLKTVIDVPQNNIDMQMGDILDDNYYRWQVWLENPIQLDDIKSVTIDRLVDIAYEQLEEMEAYDNRQRLGCLIENLRSPNEPST
;
A
#
# COMPACT_ATOMS: atom_id res chain seq x y z
N MET A 1 -3.44 50.35 2.03
CA MET A 1 -3.08 50.34 3.46
C MET A 1 -3.16 48.90 3.94
N THR A 2 -2.08 48.13 3.95
CA THR A 2 -2.01 46.81 4.62
C THR A 2 -0.59 46.24 4.47
N ASN A 3 0.32 46.69 5.33
CA ASN A 3 1.56 45.98 5.67
C ASN A 3 1.81 46.08 7.19
N ARG A 4 0.76 46.37 7.98
CA ARG A 4 0.86 46.66 9.42
C ARG A 4 0.54 45.48 10.34
N THR A 5 -0.05 44.39 9.84
CA THR A 5 -0.61 43.34 10.72
C THR A 5 0.39 42.29 11.19
N HIS A 6 1.47 41.99 10.44
CA HIS A 6 2.48 41.02 10.91
C HIS A 6 3.42 41.62 11.95
N ASP A 7 3.89 42.85 11.76
CA ASP A 7 4.79 43.50 12.72
C ASP A 7 4.07 43.94 14.01
N GLU A 8 2.77 44.29 13.95
CA GLU A 8 1.96 44.54 15.15
C GLU A 8 1.66 43.26 15.94
N PHE A 9 1.63 42.08 15.30
CA PHE A 9 1.44 40.80 16.00
C PHE A 9 2.60 40.49 16.95
N PHE A 10 3.80 41.00 16.65
CA PHE A 10 5.00 40.87 17.50
C PHE A 10 5.25 42.09 18.41
N ALA A 11 4.33 43.06 18.47
CA ALA A 11 4.34 44.02 19.56
C ALA A 11 4.04 43.28 20.86
N ILE A 12 5.07 42.98 21.65
CA ILE A 12 4.95 42.10 22.80
C ILE A 12 4.26 42.84 23.95
N SER A 13 3.03 42.45 24.27
CA SER A 13 2.38 42.85 25.52
C SER A 13 3.08 42.17 26.70
N GLN A 14 2.99 42.73 27.90
CA GLN A 14 3.63 42.16 29.10
C GLN A 14 3.28 40.67 29.31
N GLU A 15 2.04 40.26 29.00
CA GLU A 15 1.59 38.86 29.08
C GLU A 15 2.27 37.94 28.05
N ARG A 16 2.58 38.46 26.86
CA ARG A 16 3.32 37.72 25.83
C ARG A 16 4.80 37.63 26.14
N ILE A 17 5.37 38.62 26.85
CA ILE A 17 6.74 38.56 27.39
C ILE A 17 6.81 37.41 28.39
N TYR A 18 5.91 37.34 29.37
CA TYR A 18 5.90 36.25 30.36
C TYR A 18 5.69 34.86 29.73
N ALA A 19 4.83 34.74 28.71
CA ALA A 19 4.65 33.47 28.01
C ALA A 19 5.89 33.04 27.21
N LEU A 20 6.61 34.01 26.64
CA LEU A 20 7.88 33.76 25.95
C LEU A 20 8.99 33.42 26.95
N GLU A 21 9.05 34.11 28.09
CA GLU A 21 9.97 33.80 29.20
C GLU A 21 9.72 32.38 29.70
N ASP A 22 8.46 32.00 30.01
CA ASP A 22 8.13 30.63 30.41
C ASP A 22 8.56 29.60 29.34
N LEU A 23 8.34 29.91 28.06
CA LEU A 23 8.79 29.06 26.95
C LEU A 23 10.32 28.92 26.91
N LEU A 24 11.07 30.02 27.07
CA LEU A 24 12.53 30.04 27.08
C LEU A 24 13.13 29.37 28.32
N THR A 25 12.48 29.48 29.48
CA THR A 25 12.81 28.72 30.68
C THR A 25 12.66 27.20 30.43
N ALA A 26 11.68 26.76 29.63
CA ALA A 26 11.63 25.36 29.18
C ALA A 26 12.68 24.97 28.14
N PHE A 27 13.37 25.93 27.53
CA PHE A 27 14.60 25.65 26.80
C PHE A 27 15.81 25.56 27.73
N GLY A 28 15.63 25.56 29.06
CA GLY A 28 16.72 25.43 30.04
C GLY A 28 17.62 26.66 30.15
N MET A 29 17.13 27.84 29.72
CA MET A 29 17.92 29.07 29.57
C MET A 29 17.75 30.07 30.73
N ASP A 30 17.30 29.61 31.90
CA ASP A 30 17.14 30.43 33.10
C ASP A 30 17.86 29.76 34.28
N ASP A 31 18.83 30.47 34.88
CA ASP A 31 19.72 29.98 35.96
C ASP A 31 19.13 30.18 37.36
N ASP A 32 17.93 30.77 37.50
CA ASP A 32 17.34 30.95 38.82
C ASP A 32 16.81 29.62 39.36
N ASP A 33 17.65 29.07 40.25
CA ASP A 33 17.44 27.95 41.15
C ASP A 33 15.97 27.54 41.33
N SER A 34 15.76 26.25 41.08
CA SER A 34 14.60 25.39 41.35
C SER A 34 13.93 25.49 42.75
N GLU A 35 14.21 26.50 43.57
CA GLU A 35 13.73 26.59 44.96
C GLU A 35 12.61 27.61 45.24
N ASN A 36 12.18 28.46 44.30
CA ASN A 36 11.11 29.45 44.57
C ASN A 36 9.79 29.29 43.79
N ILE A 37 9.53 28.10 43.24
CA ILE A 37 8.24 27.78 42.59
C ILE A 37 7.11 27.52 43.62
N SER A 38 7.41 27.50 44.92
CA SER A 38 6.43 27.14 45.97
C SER A 38 5.62 28.29 46.58
N SER A 39 5.87 29.57 46.24
CA SER A 39 5.28 30.70 47.00
C SER A 39 4.25 31.59 46.27
N ARG A 40 3.68 31.14 45.14
CA ARG A 40 2.46 31.74 44.56
C ARG A 40 1.38 30.71 44.14
N SER A 41 1.33 29.56 44.81
CA SER A 41 0.26 28.57 44.63
C SER A 41 -0.98 28.92 45.45
N ARG A 42 -1.89 29.73 44.89
CA ARG A 42 -3.32 29.67 45.23
C ARG A 42 -4.18 29.92 44.00
N ALA A 43 -4.34 28.88 43.18
CA ALA A 43 -5.60 28.56 42.52
C ALA A 43 -5.52 27.15 41.92
N MET A 44 -6.38 26.27 42.43
CA MET A 44 -6.77 24.95 41.93
C MET A 44 -5.66 23.90 41.72
N ASN A 45 -5.53 23.02 42.73
CA ASN A 45 -5.09 21.64 42.54
C ASN A 45 -6.09 20.94 41.59
N MET A 46 -5.83 20.97 40.29
CA MET A 46 -6.42 20.02 39.34
C MET A 46 -5.38 18.96 39.02
N LYS A 47 -5.54 17.76 39.59
CA LYS A 47 -4.89 16.56 39.08
C LYS A 47 -5.57 16.22 37.75
N ILE A 48 -4.86 16.39 36.64
CA ILE A 48 -5.31 15.92 35.32
C ILE A 48 -5.21 14.40 35.34
N ASN A 49 -6.32 13.70 35.09
CA ASN A 49 -6.33 12.25 34.97
C ASN A 49 -6.25 11.89 33.48
N LEU A 50 -5.13 11.32 33.03
CA LEU A 50 -4.76 11.17 31.61
C LEU A 50 -4.78 9.73 31.09
N ASP A 51 -5.42 8.82 31.83
CA ASP A 51 -5.60 7.42 31.47
C ASP A 51 -6.40 7.23 30.15
N GLN A 52 -6.91 8.31 29.55
CA GLN A 52 -7.64 8.33 28.28
C GLN A 52 -7.24 9.56 27.44
N ILE A 53 -6.20 9.42 26.61
CA ILE A 53 -5.96 10.32 25.47
C ILE A 53 -6.69 9.73 24.26
N GLU A 54 -7.67 10.46 23.72
CA GLU A 54 -8.35 10.12 22.47
C GLU A 54 -7.85 11.06 21.39
N TYR A 55 -7.23 10.53 20.34
CA TYR A 55 -6.95 11.30 19.13
C TYR A 55 -7.85 10.82 17.99
N MET A 56 -8.27 11.74 17.13
CA MET A 56 -9.05 11.41 15.95
C MET A 56 -8.15 11.52 14.73
N LYS A 57 -7.94 10.38 14.05
CA LYS A 57 -7.38 10.37 12.70
C LYS A 57 -8.55 10.23 11.74
N MET A 58 -8.72 11.19 10.83
CA MET A 58 -9.70 11.01 9.77
C MET A 58 -9.08 10.25 8.59
N GLY A 59 -9.80 9.23 8.13
CA GLY A 59 -9.65 8.66 6.80
C GLY A 59 -11.00 8.74 6.10
N HIS A 60 -11.01 9.10 4.81
CA HIS A 60 -12.16 9.16 3.90
C HIS A 60 -13.54 9.06 4.57
N SER A 61 -14.05 10.23 4.99
CA SER A 61 -15.44 10.48 5.41
C SER A 61 -15.99 9.68 6.60
N ILE A 62 -15.14 9.00 7.40
CA ILE A 62 -15.55 8.37 8.67
C ILE A 62 -14.61 8.79 9.80
N TYR A 63 -15.18 9.34 10.88
CA TYR A 63 -14.46 9.55 12.14
C TYR A 63 -14.01 8.20 12.69
N HIS A 64 -12.71 7.93 12.64
CA HIS A 64 -12.15 6.84 13.44
C HIS A 64 -11.81 7.42 14.80
N ALA A 65 -12.60 7.05 15.81
CA ALA A 65 -12.12 7.09 17.19
C ALA A 65 -11.00 6.04 17.27
N CYS A 66 -9.76 6.46 17.04
CA CYS A 66 -8.61 5.59 17.25
C CYS A 66 -8.42 5.45 18.75
N LYS A 67 -8.91 4.34 19.31
CA LYS A 67 -8.66 3.98 20.70
C LYS A 67 -7.31 3.26 20.78
N LEU A 68 -6.38 3.89 21.49
CA LEU A 68 -5.07 3.42 21.96
C LEU A 68 -4.10 2.85 20.90
N VAL A 69 -3.01 3.58 20.65
CA VAL A 69 -1.74 2.98 20.22
C VAL A 69 -0.83 3.02 21.43
N LEU A 70 -0.60 1.84 22.01
CA LEU A 70 0.25 1.49 23.16
C LEU A 70 -0.43 1.40 24.54
N PRO A 71 -0.21 0.31 25.30
CA PRO A 71 -0.49 0.29 26.73
C PRO A 71 0.51 1.21 27.42
N VAL A 72 0.03 2.36 27.90
CA VAL A 72 0.82 3.27 28.71
C VAL A 72 0.97 2.62 30.08
N THR A 73 2.19 2.20 30.44
CA THR A 73 2.52 1.88 31.83
C THR A 73 2.72 3.17 32.60
N ASP A 74 2.46 3.17 33.91
CA ASP A 74 2.52 4.36 34.80
C ASP A 74 3.87 5.14 34.79
N GLU A 75 4.89 4.63 34.08
CA GLU A 75 6.21 5.23 33.92
C GLU A 75 6.41 6.02 32.60
N ASP A 76 5.53 5.90 31.60
CA ASP A 76 5.66 6.61 30.32
C ASP A 76 4.82 7.90 30.29
N ASP A 77 5.49 9.06 30.35
CA ASP A 77 4.82 10.36 30.40
C ASP A 77 4.41 10.94 29.03
N GLN A 78 3.50 11.91 29.13
CA GLN A 78 2.70 12.58 28.09
C GLN A 78 3.49 13.13 26.88
N LEU A 79 4.78 13.41 27.03
CA LEU A 79 5.61 13.96 25.95
C LEU A 79 6.36 12.89 25.16
N THR A 80 6.45 11.66 25.65
CA THR A 80 6.95 10.51 24.87
C THR A 80 6.03 10.24 23.68
N LEU A 81 4.71 10.39 23.85
CA LEU A 81 3.73 10.27 22.76
C LEU A 81 3.82 11.41 21.75
N LEU A 82 4.05 12.65 22.20
CA LEU A 82 4.21 13.83 21.33
C LEU A 82 5.52 13.75 20.52
N ASN A 83 6.59 13.25 21.13
CA ASN A 83 7.88 12.98 20.47
C ASN A 83 7.75 11.90 19.37
N CYS A 84 6.87 10.91 19.55
CA CYS A 84 6.57 9.91 18.53
C CYS A 84 5.67 10.45 17.39
N LEU A 85 4.89 11.51 17.62
CA LEU A 85 4.00 12.13 16.63
C LEU A 85 4.71 13.21 15.79
N LEU A 86 5.74 13.85 16.34
CA LEU A 86 6.68 14.67 15.59
C LEU A 86 7.57 13.73 14.78
N LEU A 87 7.36 13.66 13.46
CA LEU A 87 8.18 12.83 12.57
C LEU A 87 9.67 13.10 12.85
N SER A 88 10.41 12.06 13.20
CA SER A 88 11.85 12.10 13.50
C SER A 88 12.75 12.59 12.35
N GLU A 89 12.17 12.90 11.19
CA GLU A 89 12.85 13.43 9.99
C GLU A 89 12.94 14.98 9.94
N HIS A 90 12.48 15.72 10.97
CA HIS A 90 12.66 17.18 11.06
C HIS A 90 13.45 17.55 12.34
N HIS A 91 14.75 17.80 12.18
CA HIS A 91 15.57 18.37 13.26
C HIS A 91 15.05 19.79 13.59
N PHE A 92 14.51 19.97 14.80
CA PHE A 92 14.21 21.30 15.35
C PHE A 92 15.52 21.88 15.91
N ASP A 93 16.07 22.88 15.23
CA ASP A 93 17.30 23.56 15.67
C ASP A 93 16.95 24.71 16.63
N CYS A 94 17.26 24.53 17.90
CA CYS A 94 17.00 25.54 18.94
C CYS A 94 17.75 26.85 18.69
N GLU A 95 18.96 26.80 18.12
CA GLU A 95 19.73 28.01 17.80
C GLU A 95 19.06 28.79 16.68
N GLU A 96 18.58 28.09 15.65
CA GLU A 96 17.84 28.71 14.56
C GLU A 96 16.52 29.35 15.05
N PHE A 97 15.84 28.73 16.03
CA PHE A 97 14.65 29.31 16.65
C PHE A 97 14.97 30.59 17.43
N ILE A 98 16.06 30.58 18.19
CA ILE A 98 16.50 31.75 18.96
C ILE A 98 16.87 32.90 18.02
N GLN A 99 17.64 32.62 16.95
CA GLN A 99 17.96 33.62 15.94
C GLN A 99 16.69 34.15 15.26
N PHE A 100 15.69 33.29 15.01
CA PHE A 100 14.40 33.68 14.46
C PHE A 100 13.63 34.62 15.42
N VAL A 101 13.57 34.30 16.72
CA VAL A 101 12.92 35.15 17.73
C VAL A 101 13.64 36.49 17.87
N LEU A 102 14.98 36.50 17.89
CA LEU A 102 15.81 37.70 17.96
C LEU A 102 15.63 38.60 16.73
N ALA A 103 15.60 38.02 15.53
CA ALA A 103 15.43 38.76 14.29
C ALA A 103 14.04 39.43 14.17
N LYS A 104 13.02 38.87 14.81
CA LYS A 104 11.63 39.33 14.74
C LYS A 104 11.22 40.31 15.84
N ASN A 105 12.07 40.52 16.85
CA ASN A 105 11.72 41.36 18.00
C ASN A 105 12.17 42.83 17.80
N PRO A 106 11.27 43.80 17.57
CA PRO A 106 11.64 45.14 17.09
C PRO A 106 12.21 46.08 18.17
N LYS A 107 12.23 45.67 19.44
CA LYS A 107 12.83 46.43 20.55
C LYS A 107 13.84 45.53 21.24
N ASN A 108 15.09 46.01 21.35
CA ASN A 108 16.15 45.39 22.14
C ASN A 108 15.77 45.38 23.63
N ASP A 109 14.78 44.57 24.03
CA ASP A 109 14.50 44.35 25.44
C ASP A 109 15.69 43.57 26.03
N GLU A 110 16.43 44.26 26.89
CA GLU A 110 17.67 43.77 27.47
C GLU A 110 17.43 42.49 28.28
N ARG A 111 16.21 42.25 28.78
CA ARG A 111 15.84 41.03 29.52
C ARG A 111 15.78 39.80 28.62
N ILE A 112 15.14 39.91 27.46
CA ILE A 112 15.05 38.83 26.46
C ILE A 112 16.45 38.53 25.91
N ASN A 113 17.25 39.56 25.63
CA ASN A 113 18.64 39.37 25.20
C ASN A 113 19.55 38.74 26.29
N THR A 114 19.29 39.02 27.57
CA THR A 114 20.08 38.47 28.69
C THR A 114 19.73 37.00 28.94
N LEU A 115 18.44 36.63 28.88
CA LEU A 115 17.96 35.24 28.97
C LEU A 115 18.44 34.40 27.78
N LEU A 116 18.41 34.95 26.56
CA LEU A 116 18.79 34.22 25.33
C LEU A 116 20.30 34.01 25.14
N ARG A 117 21.16 34.64 25.96
CA ARG A 117 22.63 34.62 25.78
C ARG A 117 23.38 33.69 26.73
N LYS A 118 22.71 32.89 27.54
CA LYS A 118 23.36 31.97 28.48
C LYS A 118 22.82 30.55 28.34
N ASP A 119 23.74 29.68 27.95
CA ASP A 119 23.75 28.22 27.88
C ASP A 119 22.74 27.47 27.00
N ARG A 120 23.20 26.32 26.50
CA ARG A 120 22.67 25.57 25.35
C ARG A 120 21.88 24.36 25.80
N VAL A 121 20.75 24.11 25.15
CA VAL A 121 20.13 22.78 25.05
C VAL A 121 20.46 22.19 23.68
N SER A 122 20.96 20.95 23.67
CA SER A 122 21.62 20.38 22.49
C SER A 122 20.81 19.30 21.76
N THR A 123 19.70 18.82 22.34
CA THR A 123 18.90 17.74 21.74
C THR A 123 17.39 17.90 21.98
N LEU A 124 16.57 17.35 21.06
CA LEU A 124 15.09 17.33 21.16
C LEU A 124 14.60 16.63 22.45
N SER A 125 15.37 15.66 22.96
CA SER A 125 15.06 14.95 24.19
C SER A 125 15.19 15.82 25.44
N GLU A 126 16.25 16.62 25.50
CA GLU A 126 16.50 17.59 26.59
C GLU A 126 15.48 18.75 26.53
N TRP A 127 15.12 19.20 25.33
CA TRP A 127 14.00 20.12 25.11
C TRP A 127 12.68 19.58 25.66
N ALA A 128 12.33 18.34 25.29
CA ALA A 128 11.09 17.72 25.73
C ALA A 128 11.07 17.60 27.26
N GLU A 129 12.19 17.26 27.90
CA GLU A 129 12.29 17.12 29.35
C GLU A 129 12.11 18.46 30.10
N ASN A 130 12.73 19.53 29.63
CA ASN A 130 12.59 20.85 30.25
C ASN A 130 11.20 21.47 29.99
N PHE A 131 10.62 21.22 28.80
CA PHE A 131 9.24 21.57 28.47
C PHE A 131 8.21 20.81 29.33
N ARG A 132 8.46 19.52 29.65
CA ARG A 132 7.62 18.73 30.59
C ARG A 132 7.55 19.36 31.98
N ARG A 133 8.63 19.98 32.46
CA ARG A 133 8.71 20.53 33.81
C ARG A 133 7.98 21.86 33.96
N ASN A 134 7.84 22.65 32.89
CA ASN A 134 7.21 23.98 32.97
C ASN A 134 5.70 23.96 32.62
N LYS A 135 4.87 23.68 33.63
CA LYS A 135 3.39 23.64 33.52
C LYS A 135 2.73 24.97 33.12
N LYS A 136 3.45 26.11 33.20
CA LYS A 136 2.87 27.42 32.86
C LYS A 136 2.78 27.62 31.35
N ILE A 137 3.68 27.03 30.58
CA ILE A 137 3.71 27.16 29.13
C ILE A 137 2.38 26.70 28.54
N PHE A 138 1.93 25.49 28.86
CA PHE A 138 0.66 24.97 28.36
C PHE A 138 -0.57 25.81 28.71
N LYS A 139 -0.49 26.69 29.72
CA LYS A 139 -1.58 27.62 30.06
C LYS A 139 -1.62 28.85 29.16
N HIS A 140 -0.51 29.19 28.50
CA HIS A 140 -0.39 30.40 27.72
C HIS A 140 -0.38 30.10 26.21
N CYS A 141 -1.51 30.14 25.50
CA CYS A 141 -1.55 29.90 24.05
C CYS A 141 -0.73 30.89 23.18
N ALA A 142 -0.10 31.90 23.79
CA ALA A 142 0.62 32.99 23.13
C ALA A 142 1.93 32.58 22.43
N TYR A 143 2.52 31.43 22.77
CA TYR A 143 3.75 30.93 22.13
C TYR A 143 3.49 30.10 20.87
N LEU A 144 2.28 29.57 20.70
CA LEU A 144 1.90 28.73 19.55
C LEU A 144 2.09 29.43 18.19
N PRO A 145 1.81 30.74 18.03
CA PRO A 145 2.11 31.46 16.80
C PRO A 145 3.61 31.51 16.46
N LEU A 146 4.49 31.60 17.46
CA LEU A 146 5.95 31.58 17.25
C LEU A 146 6.42 30.20 16.77
N LEU A 147 5.93 29.13 17.39
CA LEU A 147 6.22 27.74 16.97
C LEU A 147 5.65 27.45 15.57
N SER A 148 4.46 27.96 15.26
CA SER A 148 3.84 27.87 13.93
C SER A 148 4.70 28.56 12.87
N GLU A 149 5.21 29.76 13.15
CA GLU A 149 6.04 30.49 12.19
C GLU A 149 7.43 29.86 12.01
N PHE A 150 8.07 29.41 13.09
CA PHE A 150 9.39 28.76 13.08
C PHE A 150 9.38 27.38 12.44
N GLY A 151 8.49 26.48 12.90
CA GLY A 151 8.40 25.10 12.40
C GLY A 151 7.79 24.99 11.00
N ASN A 152 7.40 26.10 10.39
CA ASN A 152 6.68 26.13 9.13
C ASN A 152 5.35 25.33 9.17
N MET A 153 4.69 25.29 10.34
CA MET A 153 3.47 24.51 10.61
C MET A 153 2.27 25.43 10.79
N HIS A 154 1.04 24.94 10.61
CA HIS A 154 -0.18 25.68 10.98
C HIS A 154 -0.72 25.16 12.31
N ILE A 155 -0.81 26.04 13.32
CA ILE A 155 -1.29 25.70 14.68
C ILE A 155 -2.51 26.57 14.98
N GLN A 156 -3.66 25.94 15.27
CA GLN A 156 -4.90 26.67 15.55
C GLN A 156 -5.51 26.24 16.89
N PRO A 157 -5.84 27.18 17.80
CA PRO A 157 -6.58 26.89 19.03
C PRO A 157 -8.08 26.69 18.74
N CYS A 158 -8.72 25.76 19.47
CA CYS A 158 -10.15 25.47 19.35
C CYS A 158 -10.81 25.36 20.73
N ASP A 159 -12.07 25.80 20.81
CA ASP A 159 -12.97 25.56 21.94
C ASP A 159 -13.84 24.33 21.69
N VAL A 160 -14.38 23.74 22.76
CA VAL A 160 -15.36 22.65 22.67
C VAL A 160 -16.75 23.22 22.91
N ASN A 161 -17.62 23.13 21.92
CA ASN A 161 -19.04 23.44 22.06
C ASN A 161 -19.85 22.14 22.06
N ILE A 162 -20.93 22.05 22.84
CA ILE A 162 -21.74 20.83 22.92
C ILE A 162 -22.96 21.02 22.02
N ASP A 163 -22.93 20.42 20.82
CA ASP A 163 -24.10 20.35 19.95
C ASP A 163 -25.03 19.22 20.43
N GLN A 164 -26.33 19.51 20.54
CA GLN A 164 -27.32 18.57 21.08
C GLN A 164 -27.55 17.35 20.17
N GLN A 165 -27.22 17.45 18.87
CA GLN A 165 -27.40 16.38 17.89
C GLN A 165 -26.11 15.58 17.67
N TYR A 166 -24.93 16.20 17.75
CA TYR A 166 -23.66 15.57 17.36
C TYR A 166 -22.65 15.33 18.52
N ARG A 167 -23.01 15.65 19.78
CA ARG A 167 -22.09 15.66 20.95
C ARG A 167 -20.91 16.64 20.71
N PRO A 168 -19.73 16.61 21.42
CA PRO A 168 -18.84 17.77 21.44
C PRO A 168 -18.33 18.11 20.03
N VAL A 169 -18.68 19.31 19.58
CA VAL A 169 -18.28 19.95 18.33
C VAL A 169 -17.16 20.93 18.65
N PHE A 170 -16.03 20.78 17.97
CA PHE A 170 -14.89 21.68 18.12
C PHE A 170 -15.12 22.94 17.29
N VAL A 171 -15.02 24.11 17.92
CA VAL A 171 -15.22 25.41 17.28
C VAL A 171 -13.91 26.17 17.37
N ALA A 172 -13.35 26.55 16.22
CA ALA A 172 -12.18 27.43 16.19
C ALA A 172 -12.50 28.78 16.86
N ILE A 173 -11.61 29.25 17.73
CA ILE A 173 -11.78 30.55 18.39
C ILE A 173 -11.77 31.64 17.30
N PRO A 174 -12.80 32.50 17.20
CA PRO A 174 -13.03 33.26 15.99
C PRO A 174 -12.00 34.39 15.81
N SER A 175 -11.11 34.18 14.85
CA SER A 175 -10.75 35.25 13.90
C SER A 175 -10.92 34.69 12.49
N GLN A 176 -12.14 34.86 11.96
CA GLN A 176 -12.52 34.56 10.57
C GLN A 176 -12.44 33.08 10.13
N THR A 177 -13.31 32.21 10.62
CA THR A 177 -13.92 31.13 9.80
C THR A 177 -15.01 30.42 10.60
N THR A 178 -16.27 30.62 10.21
CA THR A 178 -17.34 29.68 10.56
C THR A 178 -17.18 28.46 9.67
N VAL A 179 -16.80 27.32 10.25
CA VAL A 179 -16.73 26.04 9.55
C VAL A 179 -18.16 25.53 9.36
N ASP A 180 -18.65 25.51 8.11
CA ASP A 180 -19.96 24.93 7.77
C ASP A 180 -19.82 23.41 7.60
N TYR A 181 -20.20 22.67 8.63
CA TYR A 181 -20.16 21.21 8.66
C TYR A 181 -21.27 20.53 7.82
N THR A 182 -22.21 21.29 7.25
CA THR A 182 -23.35 20.72 6.50
C THR A 182 -23.02 20.38 5.05
N GLN A 183 -21.95 20.95 4.50
CA GLN A 183 -21.45 20.62 3.17
C GLN A 183 -20.25 19.69 3.28
N GLY A 184 -20.46 18.38 3.14
CA GLY A 184 -19.43 17.35 3.21
C GLY A 184 -18.39 17.39 2.07
N LYS A 185 -17.70 18.51 1.86
CA LYS A 185 -16.74 18.73 0.77
C LYS A 185 -15.34 19.22 1.18
N SER A 186 -15.03 19.39 2.46
CA SER A 186 -13.66 19.69 2.89
C SER A 186 -13.03 18.47 3.57
N GLU A 187 -11.95 17.98 2.97
CA GLU A 187 -11.10 16.96 3.57
C GLU A 187 -10.58 17.42 4.94
N PRO A 188 -10.36 16.51 5.89
CA PRO A 188 -9.72 16.85 7.16
C PRO A 188 -8.22 16.86 6.94
N LYS A 189 -7.69 18.05 6.64
CA LYS A 189 -6.25 18.33 6.50
C LYS A 189 -5.54 18.45 7.87
N TYR A 190 -5.98 17.76 8.94
CA TYR A 190 -5.52 18.04 10.30
C TYR A 190 -5.32 16.78 11.17
N LEU A 191 -4.30 16.81 12.03
CA LEU A 191 -4.10 15.87 13.14
C LEU A 191 -4.67 16.51 14.42
N TYR A 192 -5.69 15.88 14.99
CA TYR A 192 -6.39 16.43 16.15
C TYR A 192 -5.90 15.76 17.43
N VAL A 193 -5.30 16.54 18.34
CA VAL A 193 -4.88 16.08 19.67
C VAL A 193 -5.84 16.67 20.71
N VAL A 194 -6.56 15.81 21.43
CA VAL A 194 -7.48 16.22 22.50
C VAL A 194 -6.83 15.88 23.84
N VAL A 195 -6.59 16.89 24.68
CA VAL A 195 -6.16 16.70 26.06
C VAL A 195 -7.35 16.99 26.96
N ARG A 196 -7.89 15.96 27.62
CA ARG A 196 -9.06 16.12 28.49
C ARG A 196 -8.60 16.69 29.85
N SER A 197 -8.99 17.92 30.15
CA SER A 197 -9.18 18.35 31.55
C SER A 197 -10.67 18.31 31.86
N GLY A 198 -11.04 18.13 33.12
CA GLY A 198 -12.41 18.05 33.62
C GLY A 198 -13.30 19.29 33.40
N GLU A 199 -12.94 20.19 32.48
CA GLU A 199 -13.66 21.41 32.11
C GLU A 199 -13.80 21.64 30.59
N ASN A 200 -13.76 20.58 29.76
CA ASN A 200 -14.03 20.67 28.30
C ASN A 200 -13.22 21.76 27.55
N HIS A 201 -11.92 21.90 27.82
CA HIS A 201 -11.05 22.83 27.08
C HIS A 201 -10.09 22.06 26.18
N ILE A 202 -10.02 22.40 24.89
CA ILE A 202 -8.94 21.98 23.98
C ILE A 202 -7.86 23.06 23.95
N SER A 203 -6.59 22.65 24.02
CA SER A 203 -5.44 23.58 24.03
C SER A 203 -4.86 23.86 22.63
N GLY A 204 -5.16 23.04 21.61
CA GLY A 204 -4.71 23.27 20.24
C GLY A 204 -4.89 22.08 19.28
N VAL A 205 -4.96 22.38 17.98
CA VAL A 205 -4.98 21.42 16.86
C VAL A 205 -3.73 21.64 15.98
N PHE A 206 -3.12 20.56 15.46
CA PHE A 206 -1.87 20.63 14.69
C PHE A 206 -2.03 20.04 13.28
N THR A 207 -1.39 20.66 12.29
CA THR A 207 -1.22 20.08 10.95
C THR A 207 0.24 20.13 10.53
N ILE A 208 0.78 18.98 10.08
CA ILE A 208 2.12 18.87 9.51
C ILE A 208 1.98 18.78 7.99
N VAL A 209 2.17 19.92 7.29
CA VAL A 209 2.35 20.00 5.84
C VAL A 209 3.34 21.14 5.58
N PRO A 210 4.29 21.04 4.61
CA PRO A 210 5.22 22.12 4.33
C PRO A 210 4.49 23.46 4.08
N LYS A 211 4.85 24.54 4.80
CA LYS A 211 4.22 25.88 4.71
C LYS A 211 4.09 26.39 3.28
N THR A 212 5.05 26.06 2.42
CA THR A 212 5.03 26.39 0.99
C THR A 212 3.84 25.78 0.26
N ILE A 213 3.55 24.50 0.45
CA ILE A 213 2.43 23.83 -0.23
C ILE A 213 1.07 24.28 0.32
N ASN A 214 0.96 24.49 1.64
CA ASN A 214 -0.25 25.06 2.25
C ASN A 214 -0.56 26.47 1.76
N GLY A 215 0.47 27.32 1.68
CA GLY A 215 0.34 28.67 1.11
C GLY A 215 -0.17 28.63 -0.33
N LEU A 216 0.34 27.69 -1.14
CA LEU A 216 -0.13 27.50 -2.51
C LEU A 216 -1.59 27.01 -2.57
N HIS A 217 -1.99 26.03 -1.72
CA HIS A 217 -3.37 25.56 -1.65
C HIS A 217 -4.36 26.65 -1.22
N SER A 218 -4.05 27.38 -0.14
CA SER A 218 -4.90 28.45 0.37
C SER A 218 -5.06 29.58 -0.65
N THR A 219 -3.96 29.96 -1.31
CA THR A 219 -3.99 30.94 -2.40
C THR A 219 -4.83 30.42 -3.56
N LEU A 220 -4.68 29.15 -3.95
CA LEU A 220 -5.46 28.55 -5.03
C LEU A 220 -6.96 28.47 -4.70
N GLU A 221 -7.35 28.20 -3.45
CA GLU A 221 -8.76 28.11 -3.02
C GLU A 221 -9.46 29.47 -3.07
N THR A 222 -8.75 30.56 -2.78
CA THR A 222 -9.31 31.93 -2.78
C THR A 222 -9.36 32.60 -4.16
N MET A 223 -8.70 32.02 -5.16
CA MET A 223 -8.67 32.55 -6.53
C MET A 223 -9.86 32.06 -7.37
N ASP A 224 -10.41 32.94 -8.20
CA ASP A 224 -11.45 32.57 -9.19
C ASP A 224 -10.95 31.41 -10.07
N PRO A 225 -11.71 30.31 -10.24
CA PRO A 225 -11.32 29.16 -11.07
C PRO A 225 -10.86 29.49 -12.49
N LYS A 226 -11.29 30.63 -13.06
CA LYS A 226 -10.91 31.11 -14.39
C LYS A 226 -9.69 32.04 -14.38
N ASP A 227 -9.14 32.39 -13.22
CA ASP A 227 -7.98 33.27 -13.09
C ASP A 227 -6.73 32.61 -13.72
N PRO A 228 -6.14 33.20 -14.78
CA PRO A 228 -4.94 32.68 -15.43
C PRO A 228 -3.75 32.45 -14.50
N ARG A 229 -3.66 33.20 -13.40
CA ARG A 229 -2.56 33.09 -12.44
C ARG A 229 -2.55 31.76 -11.67
N ARG A 230 -3.68 31.02 -11.64
CA ARG A 230 -3.76 29.68 -11.04
C ARG A 230 -2.76 28.70 -11.65
N VAL A 231 -2.40 28.88 -12.94
CA VAL A 231 -1.38 28.08 -13.63
C VAL A 231 -0.07 28.02 -12.84
N LYS A 232 0.37 29.15 -12.27
CA LYS A 232 1.64 29.25 -11.53
C LYS A 232 1.59 28.56 -10.17
N LEU A 233 0.40 28.21 -9.68
CA LEU A 233 0.19 27.51 -8.41
C LEU A 233 -0.08 26.01 -8.62
N LEU A 234 -0.87 25.67 -9.64
CA LEU A 234 -1.28 24.30 -9.95
C LEU A 234 -0.09 23.40 -10.27
N LEU A 235 0.87 23.86 -11.09
CA LEU A 235 2.01 23.04 -11.47
C LEU A 235 2.90 22.68 -10.27
N PRO A 236 3.37 23.63 -9.42
CA PRO A 236 4.15 23.29 -8.23
C PRO A 236 3.43 22.32 -7.27
N ILE A 237 2.10 22.48 -7.10
CA ILE A 237 1.30 21.57 -6.28
C ILE A 237 1.27 20.17 -6.90
N ALA A 238 1.00 20.06 -8.20
CA ALA A 238 0.96 18.77 -8.90
C ALA A 238 2.31 18.04 -8.82
N THR A 239 3.40 18.75 -9.10
CA THR A 239 4.76 18.21 -9.02
C THR A 239 5.16 17.80 -7.61
N HIS A 240 4.66 18.46 -6.57
CA HIS A 240 4.91 18.05 -5.18
C HIS A 240 4.29 16.68 -4.88
N TYR A 241 3.00 16.50 -5.18
CA TYR A 241 2.33 15.22 -4.95
C TYR A 241 2.89 14.10 -5.82
N GLU A 242 3.31 14.39 -7.05
CA GLU A 242 4.02 13.44 -7.89
C GLU A 242 5.31 12.93 -7.22
N LYS A 243 6.14 13.83 -6.67
CA LYS A 243 7.38 13.45 -5.98
C LYS A 243 7.13 12.67 -4.69
N GLU A 244 6.12 13.04 -3.91
CA GLU A 244 5.73 12.28 -2.72
C GLU A 244 5.23 10.89 -3.09
N ALA A 245 4.44 10.78 -4.16
CA ALA A 245 3.98 9.50 -4.66
C ALA A 245 5.15 8.61 -5.12
N GLU A 246 6.14 9.15 -5.84
CA GLU A 246 7.35 8.42 -6.22
C GLU A 246 8.18 7.95 -5.01
N ARG A 247 8.27 8.78 -3.96
CA ARG A 247 8.97 8.42 -2.71
C ARG A 247 8.24 7.28 -2.00
N LEU A 248 6.91 7.37 -1.91
CA LEU A 248 6.06 6.37 -1.27
C LEU A 248 6.00 5.08 -2.07
N GLU A 249 6.01 5.11 -3.41
CA GLU A 249 5.86 3.92 -4.24
C GLU A 249 6.95 2.87 -3.97
N LYS A 250 8.15 3.30 -3.56
CA LYS A 250 9.24 2.41 -3.14
C LYS A 250 8.96 1.67 -1.83
N ARG A 251 8.13 2.24 -0.95
CA ARG A 251 7.80 1.70 0.38
C ARG A 251 6.43 1.02 0.40
N ASN A 252 5.45 1.62 -0.28
CA ASN A 252 4.07 1.19 -0.30
C ASN A 252 3.33 1.74 -1.54
N HIS A 253 3.08 0.86 -2.51
CA HIS A 253 2.37 1.21 -3.73
C HIS A 253 0.93 1.72 -3.46
N LEU A 254 0.18 1.08 -2.56
CA LEU A 254 -1.23 1.44 -2.30
C LEU A 254 -1.37 2.83 -1.68
N LEU A 255 -0.45 3.21 -0.80
CA LEU A 255 -0.42 4.58 -0.24
C LEU A 255 -0.05 5.61 -1.30
N ALA A 256 0.90 5.28 -2.19
CA ALA A 256 1.31 6.16 -3.28
C ALA A 256 0.15 6.50 -4.24
N LEU A 257 -0.83 5.61 -4.43
CA LEU A 257 -1.98 5.85 -5.30
C LEU A 257 -2.82 7.07 -4.88
N ALA A 258 -2.87 7.38 -3.58
CA ALA A 258 -3.59 8.56 -3.10
C ALA A 258 -2.92 9.86 -3.60
N ASP A 259 -1.60 9.94 -3.50
CA ASP A 259 -0.85 11.13 -3.94
C ASP A 259 -0.75 11.20 -5.47
N TRP A 260 -0.65 10.06 -6.17
CA TRP A 260 -0.84 10.00 -7.62
C TRP A 260 -2.21 10.53 -8.04
N GLY A 261 -3.28 10.21 -7.29
CA GLY A 261 -4.63 10.73 -7.53
C GLY A 261 -4.73 12.24 -7.37
N LYS A 262 -4.07 12.80 -6.34
CA LYS A 262 -4.00 14.25 -6.13
C LYS A 262 -3.24 14.94 -7.26
N ALA A 263 -2.03 14.45 -7.59
CA ALA A 263 -1.22 14.97 -8.68
C ALA A 263 -2.02 14.98 -10.00
N CYS A 264 -2.68 13.86 -10.32
CA CYS A 264 -3.54 13.72 -11.49
C CYS A 264 -4.63 14.79 -11.54
N THR A 265 -5.30 15.05 -10.41
CA THR A 265 -6.37 16.05 -10.31
C THR A 265 -5.86 17.47 -10.58
N TYR A 266 -4.68 17.81 -10.04
CA TYR A 266 -4.08 19.13 -10.28
C TYR A 266 -3.58 19.30 -11.72
N TYR A 267 -2.99 18.27 -12.31
CA TYR A 267 -2.64 18.28 -13.73
C TYR A 267 -3.89 18.39 -14.62
N GLN A 268 -4.99 17.71 -14.29
CA GLN A 268 -6.24 17.83 -15.02
C GLN A 268 -6.82 19.25 -14.95
N GLN A 269 -6.80 19.89 -13.77
CA GLN A 269 -7.21 21.30 -13.62
C GLN A 269 -6.34 22.22 -14.49
N LEU A 270 -5.02 22.00 -14.48
CA LEU A 270 -4.08 22.76 -15.30
C LEU A 270 -4.37 22.60 -16.80
N LEU A 271 -4.68 21.38 -17.24
CA LEU A 271 -5.09 21.07 -18.62
C LEU A 271 -6.41 21.75 -19.02
N GLY A 272 -7.37 21.87 -18.09
CA GLY A 272 -8.63 22.58 -18.32
C GLY A 272 -8.50 24.10 -18.47
N MET A 273 -7.35 24.68 -18.09
CA MET A 273 -7.07 26.11 -18.28
C MET A 273 -6.54 26.46 -19.68
N PHE A 274 -6.22 25.46 -20.51
CA PHE A 274 -5.80 25.69 -21.89
C PHE A 274 -6.99 26.13 -22.76
N GLY A 275 -6.81 27.21 -23.51
CA GLY A 275 -7.88 27.89 -24.27
C GLY A 275 -8.19 29.31 -23.80
N LEU A 276 -7.71 29.71 -22.62
CA LEU A 276 -7.84 31.06 -22.06
C LEU A 276 -6.67 32.01 -22.43
N GLY A 277 -5.88 31.67 -23.47
CA GLY A 277 -4.89 32.56 -24.09
C GLY A 277 -3.63 32.89 -23.28
N THR A 278 -3.32 32.17 -22.20
CA THR A 278 -2.34 32.63 -21.17
C THR A 278 -1.23 31.63 -20.79
N LEU A 279 -1.18 30.45 -21.40
CA LEU A 279 -0.17 29.43 -21.10
C LEU A 279 0.93 29.37 -22.16
N THR A 280 2.20 29.34 -21.73
CA THR A 280 3.32 29.04 -22.65
C THR A 280 3.30 27.55 -23.03
N ASN A 281 3.84 27.23 -24.21
CA ASN A 281 3.90 25.86 -24.74
C ASN A 281 4.55 24.87 -23.74
N GLN A 282 5.51 25.36 -22.95
CA GLN A 282 6.22 24.57 -21.93
C GLN A 282 5.33 24.08 -20.78
N TYR A 283 4.47 24.92 -20.18
CA TYR A 283 3.57 24.47 -19.11
C TYR A 283 2.55 23.44 -19.62
N HIS A 284 2.18 23.53 -20.90
CA HIS A 284 1.29 22.55 -21.54
C HIS A 284 1.91 21.18 -21.61
N GLN A 285 3.13 21.11 -22.14
CA GLN A 285 3.84 19.84 -22.28
C GLN A 285 4.06 19.20 -20.90
N THR A 286 4.51 19.95 -19.89
CA THR A 286 4.68 19.42 -18.53
C THR A 286 3.37 18.90 -17.95
N ALA A 287 2.25 19.61 -18.15
CA ALA A 287 0.95 19.18 -17.65
C ALA A 287 0.45 17.89 -18.32
N ILE A 288 0.63 17.75 -19.64
CA ILE A 288 0.26 16.54 -20.38
C ILE A 288 1.11 15.36 -19.90
N ILE A 289 2.43 15.53 -19.84
CA ILE A 289 3.36 14.48 -19.40
C ILE A 289 3.01 14.02 -17.99
N GLY A 290 2.84 14.97 -17.05
CA GLY A 290 2.47 14.68 -15.67
C GLY A 290 1.11 13.99 -15.56
N TYR A 291 0.10 14.45 -16.29
CA TYR A 291 -1.23 13.82 -16.30
C TYR A 291 -1.17 12.38 -16.82
N CYS A 292 -0.51 12.15 -17.96
CA CYS A 292 -0.38 10.83 -18.56
C CYS A 292 0.41 9.87 -17.65
N LYS A 293 1.50 10.34 -17.03
CA LYS A 293 2.26 9.59 -16.03
C LYS A 293 1.40 9.19 -14.84
N CYS A 294 0.60 10.12 -14.31
CA CYS A 294 -0.36 9.81 -13.24
C CYS A 294 -1.36 8.73 -13.66
N LEU A 295 -1.93 8.82 -14.87
CA LEU A 295 -2.88 7.80 -15.36
C LEU A 295 -2.24 6.42 -15.50
N ILE A 296 -1.00 6.33 -15.97
CA ILE A 296 -0.26 5.05 -16.01
C ILE A 296 -0.11 4.48 -14.61
N LYS A 297 0.32 5.31 -13.65
CA LYS A 297 0.54 4.92 -12.25
C LYS A 297 -0.73 4.56 -11.49
N LEU A 298 -1.85 5.17 -11.86
CA LEU A 298 -3.18 4.84 -11.37
C LEU A 298 -3.83 3.65 -12.11
N HIS A 299 -3.14 3.03 -13.07
CA HIS A 299 -3.65 1.96 -13.92
C HIS A 299 -4.94 2.35 -14.66
N ARG A 300 -4.98 3.55 -15.26
CA ARG A 300 -6.12 4.12 -16.00
C ARG A 300 -5.78 4.27 -17.50
N TYR A 301 -5.44 3.15 -18.12
CA TYR A 301 -4.94 3.11 -19.50
C TYR A 301 -6.00 3.44 -20.55
N SER A 302 -7.27 3.12 -20.30
CA SER A 302 -8.39 3.44 -21.21
C SER A 302 -8.62 4.95 -21.28
N ARG A 303 -8.64 5.64 -20.12
CA ARG A 303 -8.70 7.11 -20.07
C ARG A 303 -7.49 7.76 -20.70
N LEU A 304 -6.32 7.15 -20.51
CA LEU A 304 -5.09 7.60 -21.15
C LEU A 304 -5.23 7.52 -22.67
N CYS A 305 -5.71 6.41 -23.22
CA CYS A 305 -5.96 6.29 -24.67
C CYS A 305 -6.98 7.31 -25.20
N GLU A 306 -8.09 7.54 -24.50
CA GLU A 306 -9.04 8.59 -24.86
C GLU A 306 -8.38 9.97 -24.89
N HIS A 307 -7.60 10.29 -23.85
CA HIS A 307 -6.87 11.54 -23.78
C HIS A 307 -5.84 11.67 -24.91
N LEU A 308 -5.08 10.63 -25.19
CA LEU A 308 -4.07 10.62 -26.25
C LEU A 308 -4.71 10.79 -27.63
N ASN A 309 -5.83 10.11 -27.90
CA ASN A 309 -6.57 10.26 -29.17
C ASN A 309 -7.13 11.68 -29.36
N ASN A 310 -7.54 12.34 -28.27
CA ASN A 310 -8.13 13.68 -28.30
C ASN A 310 -7.08 14.81 -28.36
N VAL A 311 -5.96 14.67 -27.64
CA VAL A 311 -4.91 15.69 -27.56
C VAL A 311 -3.94 15.58 -28.73
N TYR A 312 -3.63 14.36 -29.14
CA TYR A 312 -2.80 14.06 -30.30
C TYR A 312 -3.70 13.49 -31.39
N HIS A 313 -4.42 14.34 -32.13
CA HIS A 313 -4.75 13.97 -33.51
C HIS A 313 -3.44 13.54 -34.15
N ILE A 314 -3.31 12.23 -34.46
CA ILE A 314 -2.10 11.48 -34.81
C ILE A 314 -1.33 12.20 -35.93
N THR A 315 -0.60 13.25 -35.59
CA THR A 315 0.14 14.11 -36.50
C THR A 315 1.39 14.56 -35.77
N GLU A 316 2.49 14.29 -36.44
CA GLU A 316 3.86 14.45 -36.01
C GLU A 316 4.19 15.93 -35.75
N ARG A 317 4.49 16.30 -34.49
CA ARG A 317 5.04 17.62 -34.17
C ARG A 317 6.54 17.50 -33.95
N LYS A 318 7.32 18.33 -34.66
CA LYS A 318 8.79 18.40 -34.49
C LYS A 318 9.22 18.77 -33.07
N GLU A 319 8.32 19.36 -32.28
CA GLU A 319 8.57 19.97 -30.96
C GLU A 319 8.25 19.06 -29.75
N ASP A 320 7.84 17.81 -29.96
CA ASP A 320 7.53 16.90 -28.85
C ASP A 320 8.80 16.51 -28.07
N SER A 321 8.74 16.51 -26.73
CA SER A 321 9.87 16.12 -25.88
C SER A 321 10.07 14.58 -25.86
N THR A 322 11.28 14.14 -25.50
CA THR A 322 11.60 12.72 -25.31
C THR A 322 10.71 12.07 -24.25
N ASP A 323 10.50 12.74 -23.11
CA ASP A 323 9.65 12.26 -22.01
C ASP A 323 8.21 12.00 -22.46
N LEU A 324 7.68 12.88 -23.30
CA LEU A 324 6.34 12.72 -23.86
C LEU A 324 6.25 11.49 -24.77
N LEU A 325 7.23 11.29 -25.66
CA LEU A 325 7.28 10.12 -26.52
C LEU A 325 7.41 8.81 -25.72
N LEU A 326 8.19 8.83 -24.64
CA LEU A 326 8.34 7.69 -23.75
C LEU A 326 7.01 7.33 -23.07
N VAL A 327 6.31 8.33 -22.53
CA VAL A 327 4.98 8.14 -21.90
C VAL A 327 3.97 7.62 -22.92
N LEU A 328 3.99 8.13 -24.16
CA LEU A 328 3.15 7.62 -25.27
C LEU A 328 3.46 6.15 -25.60
N ALA A 329 4.73 5.77 -25.61
CA ALA A 329 5.16 4.39 -25.84
C ALA A 329 4.65 3.46 -24.72
N GLN A 330 4.88 3.82 -23.46
CA GLN A 330 4.41 3.08 -22.28
C GLN A 330 2.89 2.92 -22.27
N ALA A 331 2.16 4.02 -22.53
CA ALA A 331 0.71 4.02 -22.65
C ALA A 331 0.21 3.05 -23.73
N SER A 332 0.81 3.11 -24.91
CA SER A 332 0.45 2.27 -26.05
C SER A 332 0.74 0.79 -25.76
N ARG A 333 1.85 0.49 -25.09
CA ARG A 333 2.19 -0.88 -24.68
C ARG A 333 1.20 -1.43 -23.66
N LYS A 334 0.90 -0.67 -22.60
CA LYS A 334 -0.03 -1.08 -21.53
C LYS A 334 -1.47 -1.30 -22.01
N THR A 335 -1.84 -0.73 -23.15
CA THR A 335 -3.14 -0.96 -23.82
C THR A 335 -3.10 -2.06 -24.88
N GLY A 336 -1.97 -2.76 -25.04
CA GLY A 336 -1.79 -3.83 -26.02
C GLY A 336 -1.53 -3.33 -27.44
N ASN A 337 -1.43 -2.01 -27.68
CA ASN A 337 -1.12 -1.45 -28.99
C ASN A 337 0.41 -1.34 -29.21
N TYR A 338 1.04 -2.49 -29.39
CA TYR A 338 2.49 -2.58 -29.61
C TYR A 338 2.96 -1.93 -30.92
N SER A 339 2.10 -1.81 -31.93
CA SER A 339 2.42 -1.11 -33.17
C SER A 339 2.68 0.38 -32.92
N SER A 340 1.78 1.03 -32.18
CA SER A 340 1.99 2.42 -31.75
C SER A 340 3.15 2.54 -30.77
N ALA A 341 3.30 1.58 -29.84
CA ALA A 341 4.41 1.59 -28.88
C ALA A 341 5.77 1.58 -29.60
N LYS A 342 5.94 0.71 -30.60
CA LYS A 342 7.15 0.62 -31.45
C LYS A 342 7.43 1.93 -32.19
N LEU A 343 6.40 2.56 -32.75
CA LEU A 343 6.53 3.85 -33.42
C LEU A 343 7.03 4.95 -32.47
N TRP A 344 6.41 5.07 -31.29
CA TRP A 344 6.75 6.12 -30.34
C TRP A 344 8.14 5.93 -29.73
N ILE A 345 8.49 4.68 -29.37
CA ILE A 345 9.80 4.41 -28.78
C ILE A 345 10.92 4.63 -29.79
N GLN A 346 10.71 4.29 -31.07
CA GLN A 346 11.69 4.57 -32.12
C GLN A 346 11.99 6.06 -32.22
N LYS A 347 10.96 6.91 -32.17
CA LYS A 347 11.12 8.37 -32.19
C LYS A 347 11.85 8.88 -30.95
N ALA A 348 11.61 8.27 -29.78
CA ALA A 348 12.29 8.65 -28.55
C ALA A 348 13.79 8.35 -28.65
N ILE A 349 14.16 7.20 -29.24
CA ILE A 349 15.55 6.78 -29.48
C ILE A 349 16.24 7.71 -30.49
N GLU A 350 15.56 8.10 -31.57
CA GLU A 350 16.12 9.02 -32.57
C GLU A 350 16.48 10.39 -31.98
N ARG A 351 15.78 10.81 -30.91
CA ARG A 351 16.06 12.06 -30.20
C ARG A 351 17.12 11.92 -29.11
N GLU A 352 16.98 10.92 -28.23
CA GLU A 352 17.89 10.69 -27.10
C GLU A 352 18.26 9.21 -26.97
N PRO A 353 19.22 8.72 -27.79
CA PRO A 353 19.55 7.29 -27.82
C PRO A 353 20.24 6.79 -26.53
N SER A 354 20.81 7.69 -25.72
CA SER A 354 21.46 7.35 -24.45
C SER A 354 20.53 7.44 -23.23
N ASN A 355 19.24 7.73 -23.42
CA ASN A 355 18.29 7.83 -22.30
C ASN A 355 17.96 6.42 -21.77
N GLY A 356 18.31 6.17 -20.50
CA GLY A 356 18.17 4.86 -19.88
C GLY A 356 16.72 4.36 -19.80
N GLU A 357 15.73 5.24 -19.62
CA GLU A 357 14.32 4.83 -19.58
C GLU A 357 13.79 4.45 -20.96
N VAL A 358 14.22 5.17 -21.99
CA VAL A 358 13.92 4.85 -23.39
C VAL A 358 14.48 3.49 -23.78
N ILE A 359 15.73 3.19 -23.42
CA ILE A 359 16.37 1.89 -23.70
C ILE A 359 15.60 0.76 -22.99
N ARG A 360 15.19 0.95 -21.73
CA ARG A 360 14.42 -0.05 -20.98
C ARG A 360 13.05 -0.29 -21.62
N GLU A 361 12.33 0.76 -21.98
CA GLU A 361 11.02 0.60 -22.60
C GLU A 361 11.13 -0.04 -24.00
N GLN A 362 12.17 0.28 -24.78
CA GLN A 362 12.47 -0.41 -26.03
C GLN A 362 12.66 -1.91 -25.82
N LYS A 363 13.46 -2.28 -24.80
CA LYS A 363 13.68 -3.68 -24.43
C LYS A 363 12.36 -4.38 -24.05
N ALA A 364 11.52 -3.75 -23.23
CA ALA A 364 10.21 -4.30 -22.86
C ALA A 364 9.33 -4.55 -24.10
N ILE A 365 9.27 -3.59 -25.03
CA ILE A 365 8.51 -3.71 -26.28
C ILE A 365 9.05 -4.84 -27.16
N HIS A 366 10.38 -5.04 -27.20
CA HIS A 366 11.01 -6.08 -28.00
C HIS A 366 10.77 -7.49 -27.43
N LEU A 367 10.83 -7.63 -26.09
CA LEU A 367 10.61 -8.90 -25.39
C LEU A 367 9.24 -9.52 -25.69
N LYS A 368 8.24 -8.72 -26.09
CA LYS A 368 6.96 -9.26 -26.59
C LYS A 368 7.17 -10.23 -27.76
N ASP A 369 8.05 -9.88 -28.71
CA ASP A 369 8.29 -10.70 -29.89
C ASP A 369 9.13 -11.95 -29.56
N GLU A 370 9.84 -11.91 -28.43
CA GLU A 370 10.65 -13.00 -27.88
C GLU A 370 9.90 -13.87 -26.85
N ARG A 371 8.61 -13.61 -26.61
CA ARG A 371 7.80 -14.36 -25.64
C ARG A 371 7.99 -15.85 -25.86
N TYR A 372 8.44 -16.54 -24.81
CA TYR A 372 8.53 -17.99 -24.85
C TYR A 372 7.13 -18.54 -25.08
N SER A 373 6.88 -19.04 -26.30
CA SER A 373 5.60 -19.63 -26.65
C SER A 373 5.30 -20.78 -25.71
N VAL A 374 4.07 -20.83 -25.19
CA VAL A 374 3.56 -21.95 -24.40
C VAL A 374 3.41 -23.17 -25.31
N SER A 375 4.52 -23.73 -25.80
CA SER A 375 4.52 -24.74 -26.85
C SER A 375 5.10 -26.08 -26.39
N GLN A 376 6.11 -26.10 -25.50
CA GLN A 376 6.69 -27.36 -25.02
C GLN A 376 7.18 -27.33 -23.56
N PRO A 377 7.04 -28.46 -22.84
CA PRO A 377 7.59 -28.66 -21.50
C PRO A 377 9.12 -28.64 -21.50
N VAL A 378 9.71 -28.30 -20.35
CA VAL A 378 11.16 -28.30 -20.14
C VAL A 378 11.65 -29.74 -19.99
N THR A 379 12.69 -30.13 -20.71
CA THR A 379 13.30 -31.46 -20.51
C THR A 379 14.30 -31.40 -19.37
N PHE A 380 14.01 -32.11 -18.27
CA PHE A 380 14.95 -32.18 -17.16
C PHE A 380 15.94 -33.34 -17.34
N ASN A 381 17.21 -33.03 -17.51
CA ASN A 381 18.25 -34.02 -17.84
C ASN A 381 18.80 -34.82 -16.64
N THR A 382 18.27 -34.63 -15.42
CA THR A 382 18.83 -35.23 -14.19
C THR A 382 17.76 -35.86 -13.27
N ARG A 383 18.22 -36.63 -12.26
CA ARG A 383 17.41 -37.07 -11.11
C ARG A 383 17.55 -36.01 -10.02
N PHE A 384 16.45 -35.46 -9.55
CA PHE A 384 16.42 -34.45 -8.49
C PHE A 384 16.10 -35.15 -7.17
N LEU A 385 17.12 -35.44 -6.37
CA LEU A 385 16.93 -35.84 -4.98
C LEU A 385 16.92 -34.58 -4.11
N ASN A 386 16.05 -34.56 -3.10
CA ASN A 386 15.86 -33.45 -2.16
C ASN A 386 17.21 -32.95 -1.62
N LEU A 387 17.55 -31.68 -1.90
CA LEU A 387 18.80 -31.03 -1.48
C LEU A 387 18.72 -30.39 -0.08
N ALA A 388 17.67 -30.71 0.69
CA ALA A 388 17.34 -30.05 1.95
C ALA A 388 18.49 -30.05 2.98
N ASP A 389 19.41 -31.01 2.92
CA ASP A 389 20.51 -31.14 3.89
C ASP A 389 21.80 -30.36 3.50
N GLN A 390 21.83 -29.67 2.35
CA GLN A 390 23.05 -28.99 1.86
C GLN A 390 22.92 -27.49 1.57
N GLN A 391 21.73 -26.90 1.64
CA GLN A 391 21.52 -25.49 1.29
C GLN A 391 21.51 -24.55 2.49
N SER A 392 22.19 -23.40 2.36
CA SER A 392 22.24 -22.40 3.42
C SER A 392 20.98 -21.52 3.54
N TRP A 393 20.09 -21.56 2.54
CA TRP A 393 18.84 -20.80 2.50
C TRP A 393 17.61 -21.72 2.44
N CYS A 394 16.54 -21.32 3.13
CA CYS A 394 15.21 -21.88 2.97
C CYS A 394 14.42 -21.02 1.98
N ASN A 395 14.27 -21.51 0.75
CA ASN A 395 13.40 -20.90 -0.27
C ASN A 395 11.94 -21.33 -0.07
N ILE A 396 11.05 -20.35 0.03
CA ILE A 396 9.60 -20.50 0.18
C ILE A 396 8.91 -19.93 -1.07
N LEU A 397 7.95 -20.67 -1.61
CA LEU A 397 7.01 -20.21 -2.63
C LEU A 397 5.62 -20.06 -2.01
N SER A 398 4.99 -18.91 -2.18
CA SER A 398 3.62 -18.61 -1.76
C SER A 398 2.80 -18.18 -2.97
N ILE A 399 1.62 -18.77 -3.16
CA ILE A 399 0.75 -18.48 -4.30
C ILE A 399 -0.65 -18.11 -3.81
N ASP A 400 -1.10 -16.94 -4.19
CA ASP A 400 -2.39 -16.39 -3.76
C ASP A 400 -3.59 -17.14 -4.37
N GLY A 401 -4.75 -17.01 -3.72
CA GLY A 401 -6.04 -17.40 -4.29
C GLY A 401 -6.56 -16.38 -5.30
N GLY A 402 -7.32 -16.84 -6.32
CA GLY A 402 -7.78 -15.93 -7.39
C GLY A 402 -8.57 -16.54 -8.55
N GLY A 403 -9.09 -17.76 -8.42
CA GLY A 403 -9.86 -18.42 -9.47
C GLY A 403 -9.08 -18.61 -10.78
N ILE A 404 -9.70 -18.27 -11.92
CA ILE A 404 -9.10 -18.37 -13.27
C ILE A 404 -7.83 -17.52 -13.43
N ARG A 405 -7.68 -16.46 -12.62
CA ARG A 405 -6.50 -15.60 -12.64
C ARG A 405 -5.22 -16.31 -12.15
N GLY A 406 -5.34 -17.51 -11.60
CA GLY A 406 -4.21 -18.41 -11.29
C GLY A 406 -3.32 -18.73 -12.50
N ILE A 407 -3.80 -18.53 -13.73
CA ILE A 407 -2.98 -18.63 -14.95
C ILE A 407 -1.79 -17.65 -14.94
N ILE A 408 -1.93 -16.48 -14.30
CA ILE A 408 -0.86 -15.48 -14.22
C ILE A 408 0.37 -16.03 -13.48
N PRO A 409 0.27 -16.44 -12.19
CA PRO A 409 1.40 -17.03 -11.50
C PRO A 409 1.86 -18.35 -12.11
N ALA A 410 0.97 -19.14 -12.75
CA ALA A 410 1.39 -20.36 -13.46
C ALA A 410 2.35 -20.06 -14.63
N ILE A 411 2.13 -18.98 -15.39
CA ILE A 411 3.02 -18.54 -16.47
C ILE A 411 4.36 -18.04 -15.90
N TRP A 412 4.34 -17.29 -14.80
CA TRP A 412 5.56 -16.85 -14.14
C TRP A 412 6.39 -18.03 -13.64
N LEU A 413 5.75 -19.02 -13.03
CA LEU A 413 6.40 -20.25 -12.58
C LEU A 413 6.95 -21.08 -13.74
N MET A 414 6.25 -21.12 -14.88
CA MET A 414 6.75 -21.75 -16.10
C MET A 414 8.04 -21.10 -16.59
N GLU A 415 8.11 -19.76 -16.58
CA GLU A 415 9.32 -19.04 -16.98
C GLU A 415 10.45 -19.23 -15.97
N ILE A 416 10.15 -19.26 -14.66
CA ILE A 416 11.14 -19.57 -13.62
C ILE A 416 11.70 -20.99 -13.82
N GLU A 417 10.83 -21.98 -14.00
CA GLU A 417 11.20 -23.39 -14.23
C GLU A 417 12.07 -23.53 -15.49
N ARG A 418 11.72 -22.83 -16.57
CA ARG A 418 12.51 -22.75 -17.80
C ARG A 418 13.87 -22.12 -17.58
N LYS A 419 13.98 -21.02 -16.82
CA LYS A 419 15.28 -20.40 -16.57
C LYS A 419 16.13 -21.24 -15.62
N LEU A 420 15.54 -21.89 -14.61
CA LEU A 420 16.27 -22.76 -13.69
C LEU A 420 16.70 -24.08 -14.33
N GLN A 421 15.94 -24.59 -15.31
CA GLN A 421 16.13 -25.93 -15.88
C GLN A 421 16.03 -27.04 -14.82
N GLN A 422 15.23 -26.81 -13.77
CA GLN A 422 15.01 -27.73 -12.65
C GLN A 422 13.55 -27.66 -12.19
N PRO A 423 12.96 -28.77 -11.70
CA PRO A 423 11.65 -28.77 -11.09
C PRO A 423 11.55 -27.78 -9.93
N LEU A 424 10.47 -27.02 -9.87
CA LEU A 424 10.25 -26.07 -8.78
C LEU A 424 10.15 -26.74 -7.40
N SER A 425 9.69 -27.99 -7.34
CA SER A 425 9.68 -28.81 -6.11
C SER A 425 11.07 -29.19 -5.60
N SER A 426 12.12 -29.06 -6.43
CA SER A 426 13.51 -29.23 -6.00
C SER A 426 14.19 -27.92 -5.59
N THR A 427 13.59 -26.78 -5.94
CA THR A 427 14.11 -25.43 -5.67
C THR A 427 13.52 -24.83 -4.39
N PHE A 428 12.21 -25.04 -4.19
CA PHE A 428 11.46 -24.50 -3.06
C PHE A 428 11.25 -25.58 -2.00
N HIS A 429 11.70 -25.29 -0.79
CA HIS A 429 11.59 -26.18 0.37
C HIS A 429 10.19 -26.19 0.96
N VAL A 430 9.48 -25.06 0.84
CA VAL A 430 8.09 -24.90 1.24
C VAL A 430 7.32 -24.32 0.06
N VAL A 431 6.23 -24.96 -0.32
CA VAL A 431 5.31 -24.47 -1.35
C VAL A 431 3.94 -24.33 -0.71
N ALA A 432 3.48 -23.08 -0.61
CA ALA A 432 2.21 -22.72 -0.02
C ALA A 432 1.26 -22.18 -1.08
N GLY A 433 -0.02 -22.52 -0.95
CA GLY A 433 -1.03 -22.05 -1.88
C GLY A 433 -2.41 -22.02 -1.25
N THR A 434 -3.17 -20.97 -1.56
CA THR A 434 -4.57 -20.82 -1.16
C THR A 434 -5.48 -20.94 -2.37
N SER A 435 -6.58 -21.68 -2.26
CA SER A 435 -7.56 -21.81 -3.35
C SER A 435 -6.89 -22.23 -4.67
N THR A 436 -7.01 -21.45 -5.75
CA THR A 436 -6.32 -21.67 -7.03
C THR A 436 -4.79 -21.84 -6.85
N GLY A 437 -4.17 -21.09 -5.94
CA GLY A 437 -2.76 -21.25 -5.60
C GLY A 437 -2.44 -22.60 -4.98
N ALA A 438 -3.38 -23.21 -4.24
CA ALA A 438 -3.24 -24.55 -3.70
C ALA A 438 -3.25 -25.62 -4.80
N ILE A 439 -4.07 -25.43 -5.86
CA ILE A 439 -4.08 -26.32 -7.03
C ILE A 439 -2.70 -26.30 -7.70
N ILE A 440 -2.13 -25.11 -7.88
CA ILE A 440 -0.78 -24.94 -8.46
C ILE A 440 0.27 -25.57 -7.54
N ALA A 441 0.25 -25.26 -6.25
CA ALA A 441 1.17 -25.79 -5.25
C ALA A 441 1.15 -27.33 -5.17
N ALA A 442 -0.04 -27.93 -5.14
CA ALA A 442 -0.23 -29.37 -5.16
C ALA A 442 0.25 -29.99 -6.48
N GLY A 443 0.00 -29.33 -7.62
CA GLY A 443 0.48 -29.74 -8.93
C GLY A 443 2.01 -29.83 -9.00
N LEU A 444 2.71 -28.76 -8.60
CA LEU A 444 4.17 -28.71 -8.56
C LEU A 444 4.79 -29.76 -7.61
N SER A 445 4.04 -30.12 -6.56
CA SER A 445 4.49 -31.03 -5.50
C SER A 445 4.08 -32.49 -5.75
N ALA A 446 3.27 -32.78 -6.76
CA ALA A 446 2.76 -34.13 -7.00
C ALA A 446 3.86 -35.05 -7.55
N PRO A 447 4.12 -36.22 -6.96
CA PRO A 447 5.11 -37.16 -7.49
C PRO A 447 4.58 -37.91 -8.72
N SER A 448 5.48 -38.23 -9.64
CA SER A 448 5.19 -39.10 -10.78
C SER A 448 4.70 -40.47 -10.32
N LEU A 449 3.80 -41.06 -11.12
CA LEU A 449 3.24 -42.39 -10.86
C LEU A 449 4.27 -43.50 -11.04
N THR A 450 5.28 -43.29 -11.89
CA THR A 450 6.32 -44.28 -12.22
C THR A 450 7.61 -44.03 -11.46
N GLU A 451 8.02 -42.76 -11.35
CA GLU A 451 9.26 -42.36 -10.68
C GLU A 451 8.95 -41.35 -9.57
N ARG A 452 8.65 -41.83 -8.35
CA ARG A 452 8.19 -40.99 -7.23
C ARG A 452 9.11 -39.84 -6.81
N VAL A 453 10.36 -39.80 -7.30
CA VAL A 453 11.32 -38.70 -7.07
C VAL A 453 11.21 -37.58 -8.10
N ARG A 454 10.39 -37.73 -9.13
CA ARG A 454 10.16 -36.71 -10.17
C ARG A 454 8.79 -36.07 -10.02
N PRO A 455 8.64 -34.78 -10.38
CA PRO A 455 7.33 -34.16 -10.46
C PRO A 455 6.48 -34.84 -11.53
N ARG A 456 5.17 -34.97 -11.25
CA ARG A 456 4.17 -35.42 -12.21
C ARG A 456 3.83 -34.31 -13.22
N TYR A 457 3.83 -33.07 -12.73
CA TYR A 457 3.42 -31.89 -13.50
C TYR A 457 4.53 -30.85 -13.47
N GLN A 458 4.72 -30.20 -14.61
CA GLN A 458 5.48 -28.97 -14.75
C GLN A 458 4.57 -27.77 -14.62
N ALA A 459 5.13 -26.58 -14.39
CA ALA A 459 4.35 -25.35 -14.41
C ALA A 459 3.66 -25.13 -15.76
N TYR A 460 4.27 -25.60 -16.86
CA TYR A 460 3.64 -25.67 -18.19
C TYR A 460 2.29 -26.42 -18.18
N ASP A 461 2.23 -27.59 -17.54
CA ASP A 461 1.00 -28.40 -17.48
C ASP A 461 -0.11 -27.67 -16.70
N LEU A 462 0.28 -26.89 -15.68
CA LEU A 462 -0.63 -26.08 -14.89
C LEU A 462 -1.18 -24.90 -15.70
N VAL A 463 -0.39 -24.29 -16.60
CA VAL A 463 -0.91 -23.32 -17.57
C VAL A 463 -1.95 -23.97 -18.49
N GLN A 464 -1.66 -25.17 -19.00
CA GLN A 464 -2.60 -25.90 -19.86
C GLN A 464 -3.90 -26.28 -19.13
N LEU A 465 -3.81 -26.60 -17.83
CA LEU A 465 -4.98 -26.86 -16.99
C LEU A 465 -5.96 -25.68 -17.03
N TYR A 466 -5.49 -24.44 -16.83
CA TYR A 466 -6.35 -23.26 -16.89
C TYR A 466 -6.88 -22.98 -18.30
N LYS A 467 -6.08 -23.21 -19.35
CA LYS A 467 -6.51 -22.97 -20.73
C LYS A 467 -7.56 -23.97 -21.21
N THR A 468 -7.52 -25.21 -20.73
CA THR A 468 -8.29 -26.32 -21.31
C THR A 468 -9.34 -26.93 -20.40
N LYS A 469 -9.27 -26.71 -19.08
CA LYS A 469 -10.14 -27.35 -18.08
C LYS A 469 -10.90 -26.37 -17.19
N ALA A 470 -10.80 -25.07 -17.44
CA ALA A 470 -11.50 -24.07 -16.63
C ALA A 470 -13.03 -24.22 -16.71
N ASP A 471 -13.57 -24.57 -17.87
CA ASP A 471 -14.98 -24.89 -18.08
C ASP A 471 -15.46 -26.08 -17.24
N GLN A 472 -14.63 -27.11 -17.08
CA GLN A 472 -14.90 -28.26 -16.23
C GLN A 472 -15.00 -27.85 -14.74
N VAL A 473 -14.15 -26.93 -14.27
CA VAL A 473 -14.18 -26.45 -12.87
C VAL A 473 -15.44 -25.64 -12.59
N PHE A 474 -15.77 -24.69 -13.46
CA PHE A 474 -16.93 -23.81 -13.32
C PHE A 474 -18.21 -24.42 -13.93
N THR A 475 -18.47 -25.69 -13.60
CA THR A 475 -19.66 -26.40 -14.05
C THR A 475 -20.89 -25.92 -13.27
N LYS A 476 -21.87 -25.38 -13.99
CA LYS A 476 -23.17 -25.01 -13.41
C LYS A 476 -24.01 -26.25 -13.17
N SER A 477 -24.86 -26.21 -12.15
CA SER A 477 -25.80 -27.31 -11.90
C SER A 477 -26.68 -27.56 -13.14
N PRO A 478 -26.81 -28.82 -13.60
CA PRO A 478 -27.58 -29.15 -14.81
C PRO A 478 -29.09 -28.89 -14.66
N SER A 479 -29.58 -28.67 -13.44
CA SER A 479 -30.99 -28.36 -13.17
C SER A 479 -31.28 -26.86 -13.34
N LYS A 480 -32.13 -26.52 -14.32
CA LYS A 480 -32.65 -25.15 -14.56
C LYS A 480 -33.35 -24.58 -13.32
N TRP A 481 -33.99 -25.43 -12.52
CA TRP A 481 -34.62 -25.06 -11.25
C TRP A 481 -33.61 -24.66 -10.19
N THR A 482 -32.45 -25.33 -10.13
CA THR A 482 -31.37 -24.99 -9.19
C THR A 482 -30.67 -23.70 -9.60
N ASN A 483 -30.53 -23.42 -10.91
CA ASN A 483 -29.98 -22.16 -11.42
C ASN A 483 -30.92 -20.97 -11.17
N LEU A 484 -32.24 -21.16 -11.28
CA LEU A 484 -33.23 -20.14 -10.91
C LEU A 484 -33.25 -19.93 -9.39
N ARG A 485 -33.14 -21.01 -8.60
CA ARG A 485 -32.98 -20.93 -7.13
C ARG A 485 -31.66 -20.31 -6.70
N ALA A 486 -30.55 -20.50 -7.40
CA ALA A 486 -29.30 -19.81 -7.09
C ALA A 486 -29.47 -18.29 -7.22
N ARG A 487 -30.17 -17.84 -8.29
CA ARG A 487 -30.50 -16.43 -8.52
C ARG A 487 -31.51 -15.86 -7.52
N ILE A 488 -32.49 -16.64 -7.04
CA ILE A 488 -33.57 -16.16 -6.17
C ILE A 488 -33.28 -16.39 -4.68
N LEU A 489 -32.74 -17.55 -4.31
CA LEU A 489 -32.47 -18.02 -2.95
C LEU A 489 -31.01 -17.84 -2.51
N ARG A 490 -30.14 -17.23 -3.33
CA ARG A 490 -28.72 -16.95 -3.01
C ARG A 490 -27.90 -18.24 -2.75
N ALA A 491 -28.14 -19.28 -3.54
CA ALA A 491 -27.37 -20.53 -3.53
C ALA A 491 -26.04 -20.37 -4.30
N PRO A 492 -25.01 -21.23 -4.07
CA PRO A 492 -23.75 -21.17 -4.80
C PRO A 492 -23.93 -21.30 -6.31
N GLN A 493 -23.09 -20.59 -7.07
CA GLN A 493 -23.19 -20.50 -8.54
C GLN A 493 -22.84 -21.80 -9.26
N TYR A 494 -21.93 -22.60 -8.70
CA TYR A 494 -21.35 -23.78 -9.30
C TYR A 494 -21.53 -25.01 -8.41
N SER A 495 -21.55 -26.22 -8.99
CA SER A 495 -21.58 -27.47 -8.21
C SER A 495 -20.17 -27.95 -7.85
N ASN A 496 -20.09 -28.91 -6.93
CA ASN A 496 -18.82 -29.54 -6.56
C ASN A 496 -18.33 -30.57 -7.59
N ASP A 497 -19.21 -31.04 -8.47
CA ASP A 497 -18.95 -32.20 -9.35
C ASP A 497 -17.76 -31.95 -10.30
N GLY A 498 -17.70 -30.75 -10.88
CA GLY A 498 -16.66 -30.36 -11.84
C GLY A 498 -15.26 -30.36 -11.22
N ARG A 499 -15.11 -29.66 -10.09
CA ARG A 499 -13.85 -29.60 -9.34
C ARG A 499 -13.46 -30.95 -8.73
N GLN A 500 -14.42 -31.72 -8.21
CA GLN A 500 -14.16 -33.06 -7.68
C GLN A 500 -13.62 -33.99 -8.76
N THR A 501 -14.29 -34.03 -9.93
CA THR A 501 -13.84 -34.84 -11.08
C THR A 501 -12.42 -34.45 -11.50
N LEU A 502 -12.14 -33.15 -11.58
CA LEU A 502 -10.81 -32.66 -11.94
C LEU A 502 -9.75 -33.10 -10.93
N PHE A 503 -10.01 -32.95 -9.63
CA PHE A 503 -9.04 -33.31 -8.60
C PHE A 503 -8.83 -34.83 -8.50
N GLU A 504 -9.88 -35.63 -8.73
CA GLU A 504 -9.77 -37.09 -8.85
C GLU A 504 -8.92 -37.50 -10.07
N GLU A 505 -9.10 -36.85 -11.23
CA GLU A 505 -8.33 -37.11 -12.45
C GLU A 505 -6.83 -36.84 -12.26
N TYR A 506 -6.48 -35.68 -11.69
CA TYR A 506 -5.09 -35.22 -11.58
C TYR A 506 -4.36 -35.79 -10.35
N PHE A 507 -5.00 -35.75 -9.18
CA PHE A 507 -4.33 -36.13 -7.93
C PHE A 507 -4.60 -37.58 -7.52
N LYS A 508 -5.65 -38.22 -8.07
CA LYS A 508 -5.99 -39.63 -7.81
C LYS A 508 -5.99 -39.92 -6.31
N ASN A 509 -5.21 -40.91 -5.87
CA ASN A 509 -5.07 -41.35 -4.48
C ASN A 509 -3.84 -40.76 -3.78
N LEU A 510 -3.25 -39.68 -4.31
CA LEU A 510 -2.14 -39.00 -3.64
C LEU A 510 -2.60 -38.42 -2.30
N LYS A 511 -1.81 -38.65 -1.26
CA LYS A 511 -1.99 -38.04 0.05
C LYS A 511 -1.02 -36.90 0.29
N LEU A 512 -1.28 -36.08 1.30
CA LEU A 512 -0.40 -34.97 1.70
C LEU A 512 1.06 -35.43 1.93
N SER A 513 1.25 -36.56 2.61
CA SER A 513 2.60 -37.13 2.86
C SER A 513 3.35 -37.55 1.59
N ASP A 514 2.66 -37.82 0.47
CA ASP A 514 3.27 -38.18 -0.80
C ASP A 514 3.89 -36.97 -1.54
N ALA A 515 3.59 -35.73 -1.12
CA ALA A 515 4.11 -34.54 -1.77
C ALA A 515 5.66 -34.52 -1.78
N LEU A 516 6.25 -34.03 -2.87
CA LEU A 516 7.70 -33.98 -3.08
C LEU A 516 8.44 -32.99 -2.18
N THR A 517 7.74 -31.91 -1.78
CA THR A 517 8.24 -30.82 -0.96
C THR A 517 7.22 -30.49 0.13
N GLU A 518 7.57 -29.64 1.10
CA GLU A 518 6.66 -29.25 2.17
C GLU A 518 5.51 -28.41 1.61
N LEU A 519 4.37 -29.06 1.42
CA LEU A 519 3.14 -28.44 0.94
C LEU A 519 2.39 -27.81 2.12
N VAL A 520 1.94 -26.56 1.98
CA VAL A 520 1.17 -25.82 3.00
C VAL A 520 -0.11 -25.26 2.38
N VAL A 521 -1.27 -25.72 2.84
CA VAL A 521 -2.58 -25.32 2.29
C VAL A 521 -3.52 -24.88 3.41
N PRO A 522 -3.84 -23.58 3.53
CA PRO A 522 -4.82 -23.11 4.49
C PRO A 522 -6.26 -23.31 4.00
N SER A 523 -7.18 -23.56 4.93
CA SER A 523 -8.63 -23.57 4.71
C SER A 523 -9.35 -23.17 5.99
N VAL A 524 -10.51 -22.52 5.87
CA VAL A 524 -11.25 -22.04 7.04
C VAL A 524 -12.27 -23.08 7.48
N ARG A 525 -12.26 -23.42 8.77
CA ARG A 525 -13.33 -24.16 9.44
C ARG A 525 -14.49 -23.23 9.76
N ALA A 526 -15.59 -23.37 9.04
CA ALA A 526 -16.74 -22.50 9.14
C ALA A 526 -17.41 -22.55 10.53
N GLU A 527 -17.45 -23.72 11.17
CA GLU A 527 -18.14 -23.91 12.44
C GLU A 527 -17.38 -23.30 13.63
N MET A 528 -16.04 -23.35 13.59
CA MET A 528 -15.19 -22.86 14.67
C MET A 528 -14.63 -21.46 14.40
N ASN A 529 -14.85 -20.88 13.23
CA ASN A 529 -14.24 -19.62 12.78
C ASN A 529 -12.71 -19.60 12.95
N THR A 530 -12.06 -20.72 12.65
CA THR A 530 -10.61 -20.90 12.74
C THR A 530 -10.05 -21.41 11.43
N THR A 531 -8.74 -21.26 11.22
CA THR A 531 -8.06 -21.73 10.01
C THR A 531 -7.31 -23.01 10.31
N ASP A 532 -7.57 -24.04 9.52
CA ASP A 532 -6.72 -25.21 9.45
C ASP A 532 -5.64 -25.05 8.39
N ILE A 533 -4.46 -25.56 8.71
CA ILE A 533 -3.29 -25.53 7.84
C ILE A 533 -2.93 -26.98 7.55
N PHE A 534 -3.31 -27.46 6.37
CA PHE A 534 -2.93 -28.79 5.91
C PHE A 534 -1.48 -28.76 5.47
N THR A 535 -0.63 -29.56 6.13
CA THR A 535 0.79 -29.63 5.78
C THR A 535 1.29 -31.05 5.59
N ARG A 536 2.29 -31.22 4.73
CA ARG A 536 2.98 -32.50 4.55
C ARG A 536 3.62 -32.96 5.86
N GLN A 537 4.31 -32.08 6.59
CA GLN A 537 4.90 -32.40 7.89
C GLN A 537 3.86 -32.96 8.87
N SER A 538 2.69 -32.30 8.98
CA SER A 538 1.62 -32.75 9.89
C SER A 538 1.07 -34.12 9.48
N ALA A 539 0.99 -34.40 8.18
CA ALA A 539 0.55 -35.69 7.65
C ALA A 539 1.59 -36.82 7.85
N VAL A 540 2.88 -36.48 7.91
CA VAL A 540 3.97 -37.42 8.23
C VAL A 540 4.01 -37.70 9.74
N ASP A 541 3.87 -36.66 10.57
CA ASP A 541 3.91 -36.77 12.02
C ASP A 541 2.68 -37.47 12.60
N ASP A 542 1.52 -37.26 11.99
CA ASP A 542 0.23 -37.77 12.42
C ASP A 542 -0.55 -38.36 11.24
N SER A 543 -0.62 -39.69 11.19
CA SER A 543 -1.32 -40.42 10.12
C SER A 543 -2.80 -40.07 10.00
N SER A 544 -3.45 -39.56 11.06
CA SER A 544 -4.84 -39.12 11.02
C SER A 544 -5.05 -37.84 10.21
N LYS A 545 -3.97 -37.05 10.01
CA LYS A 545 -3.97 -35.82 9.20
C LYS A 545 -3.51 -36.06 7.76
N ASN A 546 -3.22 -37.31 7.39
CA ASN A 546 -2.72 -37.70 6.08
C ASN A 546 -3.86 -37.90 5.07
N PHE A 547 -4.55 -36.81 4.76
CA PHE A 547 -5.70 -36.78 3.86
C PHE A 547 -5.29 -36.85 2.38
N PHE A 548 -6.22 -37.23 1.51
CA PHE A 548 -6.01 -37.16 0.07
C PHE A 548 -5.91 -35.70 -0.39
N LEU A 549 -5.02 -35.43 -1.35
CA LEU A 549 -4.87 -34.07 -1.90
C LEU A 549 -6.16 -33.56 -2.53
N ARG A 550 -6.96 -34.43 -3.15
CA ARG A 550 -8.27 -34.06 -3.69
C ARG A 550 -9.20 -33.48 -2.63
N ASP A 551 -9.22 -34.06 -1.42
CA ASP A 551 -10.11 -33.62 -0.35
C ASP A 551 -9.62 -32.27 0.23
N VAL A 552 -8.31 -32.12 0.42
CA VAL A 552 -7.68 -30.86 0.85
C VAL A 552 -7.96 -29.72 -0.14
N LEU A 553 -7.86 -30.01 -1.44
CA LEU A 553 -8.17 -29.05 -2.49
C LEU A 553 -9.66 -28.69 -2.52
N MET A 554 -10.56 -29.66 -2.25
CA MET A 554 -11.99 -29.39 -2.09
C MET A 554 -12.28 -28.45 -0.91
N CYS A 555 -11.54 -28.56 0.20
CA CYS A 555 -11.67 -27.63 1.33
C CYS A 555 -11.23 -26.20 0.95
N THR A 556 -9.99 -26.02 0.48
CA THR A 556 -9.40 -24.69 0.24
C THR A 556 -10.00 -23.94 -0.95
N THR A 557 -10.70 -24.61 -1.88
CA THR A 557 -11.33 -23.99 -3.06
C THR A 557 -12.83 -23.75 -2.92
N ALA A 558 -13.42 -24.00 -1.75
CA ALA A 558 -14.85 -23.83 -1.49
C ALA A 558 -15.23 -22.35 -1.30
N ALA A 559 -15.05 -21.54 -2.34
CA ALA A 559 -15.20 -20.09 -2.30
C ALA A 559 -16.65 -19.68 -2.05
N PRO A 560 -16.95 -18.87 -1.00
CA PRO A 560 -18.29 -18.39 -0.73
C PRO A 560 -18.91 -17.73 -1.95
N THR A 561 -20.21 -17.95 -2.17
CA THR A 561 -20.99 -17.54 -3.37
C THR A 561 -20.68 -18.28 -4.67
N TYR A 562 -19.46 -18.81 -4.86
CA TYR A 562 -19.09 -19.59 -6.03
C TYR A 562 -19.40 -21.08 -5.85
N PHE A 563 -18.88 -21.69 -4.78
CA PHE A 563 -19.02 -23.13 -4.51
C PHE A 563 -19.69 -23.39 -3.16
N PRO A 564 -20.38 -24.54 -2.99
CA PRO A 564 -20.83 -25.00 -1.69
C PRO A 564 -19.65 -25.19 -0.72
N ALA A 565 -19.88 -24.90 0.56
CA ALA A 565 -18.99 -25.35 1.63
C ALA A 565 -18.81 -26.87 1.56
N TYR A 566 -17.64 -27.35 1.96
CA TYR A 566 -17.28 -28.76 1.83
C TYR A 566 -17.21 -29.43 3.20
N SER A 567 -18.08 -30.40 3.44
CA SER A 567 -18.08 -31.21 4.66
C SER A 567 -17.07 -32.35 4.52
N PHE A 568 -16.05 -32.34 5.37
CA PHE A 568 -14.99 -33.34 5.37
C PHE A 568 -14.55 -33.62 6.81
N ASN A 569 -14.47 -34.89 7.19
CA ASN A 569 -14.03 -35.32 8.53
C ASN A 569 -14.76 -34.57 9.68
N ASP A 570 -16.10 -34.63 9.66
CA ASP A 570 -16.99 -33.97 10.63
C ASP A 570 -16.77 -32.46 10.80
N THR A 571 -16.16 -31.80 9.79
CA THR A 571 -15.89 -30.37 9.77
C THR A 571 -16.38 -29.77 8.47
N VAL A 572 -17.01 -28.58 8.54
CA VAL A 572 -17.39 -27.81 7.36
C VAL A 572 -16.29 -26.82 6.99
N TYR A 573 -15.72 -26.96 5.80
CA TYR A 573 -14.68 -26.10 5.27
C TYR A 573 -15.19 -25.11 4.23
N VAL A 574 -14.58 -23.92 4.24
CA VAL A 574 -14.69 -22.91 3.19
C VAL A 574 -13.30 -22.50 2.72
N ASP A 575 -13.26 -21.77 1.60
CA ASP A 575 -12.03 -21.35 0.94
C ASP A 575 -11.06 -20.65 1.90
N GLY A 576 -9.77 -20.99 1.79
CA GLY A 576 -8.72 -20.41 2.62
C GLY A 576 -8.56 -18.90 2.44
N GLY A 577 -8.98 -18.36 1.29
CA GLY A 577 -8.95 -16.95 0.93
C GLY A 577 -9.81 -16.08 1.83
N VAL A 578 -10.76 -16.66 2.56
CA VAL A 578 -11.55 -15.96 3.59
C VAL A 578 -10.67 -15.45 4.75
N HIS A 579 -9.56 -16.14 5.05
CA HIS A 579 -8.62 -15.75 6.10
C HIS A 579 -7.23 -15.39 5.56
N ALA A 580 -6.68 -16.24 4.68
CA ALA A 580 -5.30 -16.16 4.22
C ALA A 580 -5.20 -16.31 2.70
N ASN A 581 -5.73 -15.33 1.95
CA ASN A 581 -5.62 -15.35 0.49
C ASN A 581 -4.17 -15.29 0.01
N ASN A 582 -3.33 -14.50 0.68
CA ASN A 582 -1.87 -14.54 0.55
C ASN A 582 -1.30 -15.41 1.69
N PRO A 583 -0.90 -16.67 1.43
CA PRO A 583 -0.42 -17.57 2.47
C PRO A 583 1.03 -17.32 2.90
N ALA A 584 1.68 -16.22 2.47
CA ALA A 584 3.11 -15.97 2.71
C ALA A 584 3.48 -16.00 4.20
N MET A 585 2.69 -15.32 5.05
CA MET A 585 2.94 -15.32 6.50
C MET A 585 2.73 -16.70 7.14
N ILE A 586 1.73 -17.47 6.66
CA ILE A 586 1.50 -18.85 7.12
C ILE A 586 2.68 -19.74 6.72
N ALA A 587 3.15 -19.61 5.49
CA ALA A 587 4.29 -20.36 4.97
C ALA A 587 5.57 -20.03 5.73
N TYR A 588 5.82 -18.75 5.99
CA TYR A 588 6.94 -18.25 6.77
C TYR A 588 6.93 -18.80 8.21
N GLY A 589 5.80 -18.66 8.91
CA GLY A 589 5.65 -19.19 10.28
C GLY A 589 5.80 -20.71 10.35
N HIS A 590 5.29 -21.44 9.35
CA HIS A 590 5.47 -22.89 9.24
C HIS A 590 6.94 -23.26 8.97
N ALA A 591 7.61 -22.58 8.04
CA ALA A 591 9.01 -22.80 7.73
C ALA A 591 9.90 -22.58 8.96
N LEU A 592 9.64 -21.53 9.76
CA LEU A 592 10.34 -21.30 11.02
C LEU A 592 10.14 -22.44 12.02
N LYS A 593 8.97 -23.07 12.04
CA LYS A 593 8.66 -24.22 12.92
C LYS A 593 9.38 -25.49 12.45
N VAL A 594 9.38 -25.78 11.16
CA VAL A 594 10.02 -26.97 10.59
C VAL A 594 11.54 -26.85 10.63
N ASN A 595 12.09 -25.66 10.38
CA ASN A 595 13.53 -25.41 10.31
C ASN A 595 14.15 -25.01 11.66
N ARG A 596 13.49 -25.24 12.80
CA ARG A 596 13.98 -24.82 14.13
C ARG A 596 15.40 -25.30 14.46
N ASN A 597 15.79 -26.45 13.92
CA ASN A 597 17.07 -27.11 14.14
C ASN A 597 17.98 -27.13 12.89
N SER A 598 17.60 -26.41 11.83
CA SER A 598 18.36 -26.37 10.57
C SER A 598 19.36 -25.20 10.55
N PRO A 599 20.54 -25.35 9.91
CA PRO A 599 21.46 -24.23 9.65
C PRO A 599 20.82 -23.04 8.91
N SER A 600 19.72 -23.29 8.18
CA SER A 600 19.00 -22.28 7.38
C SER A 600 17.92 -21.50 8.17
N LYS A 601 17.79 -21.69 9.49
CA LYS A 601 16.74 -21.08 10.34
C LYS A 601 16.58 -19.56 10.19
N ASN A 602 17.68 -18.83 9.94
CA ASN A 602 17.69 -17.37 9.82
C ASN A 602 17.87 -16.88 8.37
N ARG A 603 17.91 -17.77 7.38
CA ARG A 603 18.15 -17.44 5.97
C ARG A 603 16.96 -17.90 5.16
N ILE A 604 15.91 -17.10 5.15
CA ILE A 604 14.67 -17.37 4.40
C ILE A 604 14.58 -16.44 3.21
N ARG A 605 14.26 -16.99 2.05
CA ARG A 605 13.83 -16.25 0.86
C ARG A 605 12.41 -16.64 0.54
N LEU A 606 11.54 -15.66 0.26
CA LEU A 606 10.13 -15.92 0.02
C LEU A 606 9.71 -15.24 -1.29
N LEU A 607 9.28 -16.06 -2.25
CA LEU A 607 8.60 -15.61 -3.46
C LEU A 607 7.09 -15.70 -3.27
N SER A 608 6.41 -14.57 -3.22
CA SER A 608 4.96 -14.44 -3.11
C SER A 608 4.37 -13.98 -4.44
N LEU A 609 3.50 -14.82 -5.01
CA LEU A 609 2.88 -14.62 -6.31
C LEU A 609 1.39 -14.31 -6.17
N GLY A 610 1.01 -13.11 -6.54
CA GLY A 610 -0.38 -12.68 -6.62
C GLY A 610 -1.07 -13.12 -7.91
N THR A 611 -2.40 -13.15 -7.90
CA THR A 611 -3.25 -13.50 -9.07
C THR A 611 -3.86 -12.28 -9.74
N ALA A 612 -3.15 -11.15 -9.70
CA ALA A 612 -3.66 -9.81 -10.02
C ALA A 612 -4.82 -9.32 -9.14
N ASP A 613 -4.94 -7.99 -9.03
CA ASP A 613 -6.01 -7.33 -8.30
C ASP A 613 -6.36 -5.99 -8.99
N TYR A 614 -7.50 -5.41 -8.68
CA TYR A 614 -7.94 -4.12 -9.19
C TYR A 614 -8.07 -3.13 -8.04
N VAL A 615 -7.47 -1.94 -8.18
CA VAL A 615 -7.70 -0.83 -7.25
C VAL A 615 -8.87 0.02 -7.75
N PRO A 616 -9.94 0.21 -6.95
CA PRO A 616 -11.02 1.14 -7.29
C PRO A 616 -10.51 2.52 -7.67
N ASP A 617 -11.18 3.20 -8.61
CA ASP A 617 -10.77 4.52 -9.10
C ASP A 617 -10.58 5.55 -7.99
N PRO A 618 -9.33 5.94 -7.66
CA PRO A 618 -9.10 6.94 -6.63
C PRO A 618 -9.53 8.34 -7.09
N LEU A 619 -9.71 8.56 -8.39
CA LEU A 619 -10.25 9.81 -8.94
C LEU A 619 -11.77 9.92 -8.77
N HIS A 620 -12.44 8.78 -8.68
CA HIS A 620 -13.88 8.68 -8.46
C HIS A 620 -14.17 7.66 -7.36
N PRO A 621 -13.73 7.94 -6.12
CA PRO A 621 -14.03 7.06 -5.01
C PRO A 621 -15.55 6.96 -4.90
N ASN A 622 -16.10 5.74 -4.93
CA ASN A 622 -17.54 5.52 -4.78
C ASN A 622 -18.01 6.23 -3.49
N ALA A 623 -18.67 7.38 -3.67
CA ALA A 623 -18.87 8.38 -2.62
C ALA A 623 -19.87 7.98 -1.54
N GLN A 624 -20.47 6.78 -1.63
CA GLN A 624 -21.42 6.27 -0.65
C GLN A 624 -21.07 4.82 -0.33
N ARG A 625 -20.32 4.62 0.76
CA ARG A 625 -20.16 3.33 1.45
C ARG A 625 -21.19 3.19 2.57
N ASP A 626 -22.43 3.58 2.30
CA ASP A 626 -23.52 3.48 3.26
C ASP A 626 -23.96 2.01 3.46
N LEU A 627 -24.83 1.75 4.44
CA LEU A 627 -25.29 0.39 4.73
C LEU A 627 -25.99 -0.26 3.52
N LEU A 628 -26.69 0.55 2.71
CA LEU A 628 -27.33 0.10 1.47
C LEU A 628 -26.30 -0.30 0.41
N PHE A 629 -25.19 0.43 0.29
CA PHE A 629 -24.06 0.10 -0.58
C PHE A 629 -23.47 -1.26 -0.21
N TRP A 630 -23.15 -1.51 1.05
CA TRP A 630 -22.59 -2.81 1.48
C TRP A 630 -23.58 -3.96 1.31
N TYR A 631 -24.87 -3.72 1.58
CA TYR A 631 -25.93 -4.71 1.37
C TYR A 631 -26.14 -5.06 -0.12
N ARG A 632 -26.04 -4.06 -1.01
CA ARG A 632 -26.23 -4.21 -2.46
C ARG A 632 -24.97 -4.70 -3.18
N ASN A 633 -23.78 -4.35 -2.69
CA ASN A 633 -22.48 -4.65 -3.30
C ASN A 633 -21.73 -5.71 -2.49
N ARG A 634 -22.27 -6.93 -2.43
CA ARG A 634 -21.64 -8.07 -1.72
C ARG A 634 -20.23 -8.36 -2.23
N ASP A 635 -19.98 -8.18 -3.52
CA ASP A 635 -18.66 -8.34 -4.12
C ASP A 635 -17.67 -7.32 -3.58
N ALA A 636 -18.12 -6.11 -3.22
CA ALA A 636 -17.26 -5.11 -2.57
C ALA A 636 -16.95 -5.48 -1.11
N VAL A 637 -17.87 -6.13 -0.39
CA VAL A 637 -17.61 -6.68 0.95
C VAL A 637 -16.59 -7.82 0.85
N LEU A 638 -16.82 -8.80 -0.03
CA LEU A 638 -15.91 -9.93 -0.25
C LEU A 638 -14.52 -9.43 -0.67
N LYS A 639 -14.46 -8.48 -1.60
CA LYS A 639 -13.22 -7.81 -2.00
C LYS A 639 -12.50 -7.19 -0.80
N THR A 640 -13.20 -6.43 0.03
CA THR A 640 -12.58 -5.77 1.20
C THR A 640 -12.06 -6.81 2.21
N VAL A 641 -12.83 -7.86 2.47
CA VAL A 641 -12.47 -8.91 3.43
C VAL A 641 -11.31 -9.78 2.95
N ILE A 642 -11.16 -9.97 1.63
CA ILE A 642 -10.10 -10.81 1.04
C ILE A 642 -8.82 -9.98 0.76
N ASP A 643 -8.96 -8.79 0.18
CA ASP A 643 -7.82 -8.00 -0.29
C ASP A 643 -7.09 -7.27 0.84
N VAL A 644 -7.81 -6.83 1.88
CA VAL A 644 -7.18 -6.12 3.00
C VAL A 644 -6.17 -7.02 3.73
N PRO A 645 -6.51 -8.26 4.14
CA PRO A 645 -5.53 -9.18 4.70
C PRO A 645 -4.35 -9.44 3.76
N GLN A 646 -4.62 -9.65 2.46
CA GLN A 646 -3.56 -9.90 1.47
C GLN A 646 -2.54 -8.76 1.40
N ASN A 647 -3.00 -7.51 1.32
CA ASN A 647 -2.14 -6.33 1.24
C ASN A 647 -1.41 -6.05 2.57
N ASN A 648 -2.04 -6.35 3.70
CA ASN A 648 -1.40 -6.23 5.01
C ASN A 648 -0.27 -7.26 5.19
N ILE A 649 -0.46 -8.50 4.72
CA ILE A 649 0.59 -9.52 4.74
C ILE A 649 1.77 -9.11 3.86
N ASP A 650 1.51 -8.50 2.71
CA ASP A 650 2.56 -8.01 1.82
C ASP A 650 3.48 -7.00 2.52
N MET A 651 2.89 -5.99 3.18
CA MET A 651 3.65 -5.01 3.98
C MET A 651 4.44 -5.67 5.11
N GLN A 652 3.79 -6.55 5.88
CA GLN A 652 4.44 -7.24 6.99
C GLN A 652 5.63 -8.08 6.54
N MET A 653 5.50 -8.82 5.43
CA MET A 653 6.60 -9.63 4.92
C MET A 653 7.73 -8.78 4.34
N GLY A 654 7.41 -7.64 3.71
CA GLY A 654 8.39 -6.65 3.30
C GLY A 654 9.21 -6.14 4.48
N ASP A 655 8.56 -5.80 5.60
CA ASP A 655 9.26 -5.34 6.81
C ASP A 655 10.11 -6.44 7.48
N ILE A 656 9.68 -7.69 7.42
CA ILE A 656 10.36 -8.82 8.08
C ILE A 656 11.57 -9.34 7.30
N LEU A 657 11.42 -9.49 5.98
CA LEU A 657 12.41 -10.17 5.12
C LEU A 657 13.19 -9.22 4.23
N ASP A 658 12.74 -7.97 4.09
CA ASP A 658 13.35 -6.91 3.28
C ASP A 658 13.69 -7.44 1.87
N ASP A 659 14.96 -7.39 1.47
CA ASP A 659 15.46 -7.85 0.17
C ASP A 659 15.22 -9.35 -0.14
N ASN A 660 14.90 -10.16 0.87
CA ASN A 660 14.63 -11.59 0.69
C ASN A 660 13.15 -11.90 0.41
N TYR A 661 12.30 -10.88 0.33
CA TYR A 661 10.90 -11.01 -0.04
C TYR A 661 10.64 -10.49 -1.46
N TYR A 662 10.16 -11.39 -2.32
CA TYR A 662 9.80 -11.10 -3.70
C TYR A 662 8.29 -11.12 -3.84
N ARG A 663 7.66 -9.97 -4.03
CA ARG A 663 6.21 -9.87 -4.30
C ARG A 663 5.95 -9.55 -5.74
N TRP A 664 5.37 -10.50 -6.47
CA TRP A 664 4.93 -10.28 -7.84
C TRP A 664 3.41 -10.13 -7.85
N GLN A 665 2.95 -8.91 -8.12
CA GLN A 665 1.54 -8.52 -8.13
C GLN A 665 1.26 -7.65 -9.36
N VAL A 666 0.13 -7.89 -10.02
CA VAL A 666 -0.35 -7.04 -11.10
C VAL A 666 -1.58 -6.26 -10.64
N TRP A 667 -1.64 -4.99 -11.00
CA TRP A 667 -2.81 -4.13 -10.79
C TRP A 667 -3.54 -3.92 -12.13
N LEU A 668 -4.76 -4.42 -12.20
CA LEU A 668 -5.65 -4.32 -13.34
C LEU A 668 -6.27 -2.93 -13.40
N GLU A 669 -6.64 -2.48 -14.61
CA GLU A 669 -7.46 -1.28 -14.79
C GLU A 669 -8.94 -1.55 -14.52
N ASN A 670 -9.43 -2.75 -14.84
CA ASN A 670 -10.81 -3.15 -14.64
C ASN A 670 -10.84 -4.51 -13.94
N PRO A 671 -11.85 -4.76 -13.09
CA PRO A 671 -11.96 -6.04 -12.40
C PRO A 671 -12.21 -7.18 -13.39
N ILE A 672 -11.39 -8.24 -13.30
CA ILE A 672 -11.64 -9.52 -13.96
C ILE A 672 -12.19 -10.48 -12.89
N GLN A 673 -13.37 -11.05 -13.16
CA GLN A 673 -14.04 -11.97 -12.22
C GLN A 673 -13.27 -13.28 -12.08
N LEU A 674 -13.42 -13.93 -10.93
CA LEU A 674 -12.70 -15.18 -10.60
C LEU A 674 -13.09 -16.36 -11.50
N ASP A 675 -14.24 -16.28 -12.17
CA ASP A 675 -14.85 -17.31 -13.02
C ASP A 675 -15.04 -16.86 -14.48
N ASP A 676 -14.42 -15.74 -14.91
CA ASP A 676 -14.53 -15.28 -16.30
C ASP A 676 -13.63 -16.11 -17.24
N ILE A 677 -14.12 -17.29 -17.58
CA ILE A 677 -13.44 -18.31 -18.39
C ILE A 677 -13.58 -18.12 -19.91
N LYS A 678 -14.02 -16.94 -20.36
CA LYS A 678 -14.09 -16.66 -21.81
C LYS A 678 -12.68 -16.69 -22.40
N SER A 679 -12.54 -17.24 -23.60
CA SER A 679 -11.24 -17.32 -24.29
C SER A 679 -10.55 -15.96 -24.36
N VAL A 680 -11.27 -14.89 -24.71
CA VAL A 680 -10.74 -13.52 -24.75
C VAL A 680 -10.18 -13.04 -23.40
N THR A 681 -10.83 -13.43 -22.29
CA THR A 681 -10.37 -13.07 -20.95
C THR A 681 -9.13 -13.88 -20.57
N ILE A 682 -9.11 -15.17 -20.88
CA ILE A 682 -7.95 -16.04 -20.66
C ILE A 682 -6.75 -15.53 -21.46
N ASP A 683 -6.93 -15.21 -22.74
CA ASP A 683 -5.88 -14.66 -23.60
C ASP A 683 -5.37 -13.31 -23.05
N ARG A 684 -6.27 -12.46 -22.54
CA ARG A 684 -5.86 -11.21 -21.87
C ARG A 684 -5.06 -11.47 -20.58
N LEU A 685 -5.43 -12.45 -19.77
CA LEU A 685 -4.68 -12.82 -18.57
C LEU A 685 -3.28 -13.36 -18.93
N VAL A 686 -3.17 -14.13 -20.03
CA VAL A 686 -1.88 -14.57 -20.57
C VAL A 686 -1.04 -13.36 -20.97
N ASP A 687 -1.60 -12.42 -21.72
CA ASP A 687 -0.90 -11.20 -22.12
C ASP A 687 -0.42 -10.38 -20.92
N ILE A 688 -1.28 -10.21 -19.91
CA ILE A 688 -0.94 -9.53 -18.66
C ILE A 688 0.22 -10.20 -17.93
N ALA A 689 0.23 -11.54 -17.88
CA ALA A 689 1.30 -12.29 -17.24
C ALA A 689 2.66 -12.04 -17.92
N TYR A 690 2.69 -12.06 -19.26
CA TYR A 690 3.91 -11.76 -20.03
C TYR A 690 4.32 -10.30 -19.96
N GLU A 691 3.38 -9.35 -20.03
CA GLU A 691 3.66 -7.91 -19.87
C GLU A 691 4.42 -7.62 -18.57
N GLN A 692 4.07 -8.31 -17.48
CA GLN A 692 4.77 -8.16 -16.20
C GLN A 692 6.19 -8.77 -16.24
N LEU A 693 6.38 -9.92 -16.89
CA LEU A 693 7.70 -10.54 -17.06
C LEU A 693 8.63 -9.65 -17.90
N GLU A 694 8.10 -9.09 -18.99
CA GLU A 694 8.83 -8.16 -19.87
C GLU A 694 9.31 -6.94 -19.07
N GLU A 695 8.47 -6.39 -18.19
CA GLU A 695 8.84 -5.28 -17.32
C GLU A 695 9.90 -5.68 -16.29
N MET A 696 9.74 -6.84 -15.65
CA MET A 696 10.74 -7.34 -14.72
C MET A 696 12.10 -7.57 -15.40
N GLU A 697 12.14 -8.02 -16.65
CA GLU A 697 13.39 -8.22 -17.37
C GLU A 697 14.00 -6.92 -17.93
N ALA A 698 13.15 -5.95 -18.29
CA ALA A 698 13.58 -4.69 -18.88
C ALA A 698 14.06 -3.67 -17.84
N TYR A 699 13.41 -3.62 -16.67
CA TYR A 699 13.67 -2.62 -15.65
C TYR A 699 14.62 -3.16 -14.56
N ASP A 700 15.63 -2.37 -14.22
CA ASP A 700 16.64 -2.77 -13.24
C ASP A 700 16.13 -2.50 -11.82
N ASN A 701 15.50 -3.52 -11.22
CA ASN A 701 15.07 -3.50 -9.82
C ASN A 701 15.33 -4.87 -9.16
N ARG A 702 15.45 -4.91 -7.82
CA ARG A 702 15.72 -6.17 -7.10
C ARG A 702 14.59 -7.21 -7.23
N GLN A 703 13.38 -6.77 -7.57
CA GLN A 703 12.23 -7.64 -7.83
C GLN A 703 12.27 -8.31 -9.22
N ARG A 704 13.30 -8.04 -10.04
CA ARG A 704 13.44 -8.61 -11.38
C ARG A 704 13.65 -10.12 -11.34
N LEU A 705 13.11 -10.78 -12.35
CA LEU A 705 13.25 -12.22 -12.60
C LEU A 705 14.73 -12.66 -12.61
N GLY A 706 15.64 -11.87 -13.18
CA GLY A 706 17.07 -12.18 -13.20
C GLY A 706 17.68 -12.33 -11.80
N CYS A 707 17.41 -11.38 -10.90
CA CYS A 707 17.92 -11.42 -9.52
C CYS A 707 17.38 -12.61 -8.74
N LEU A 708 16.08 -12.91 -8.89
CA LEU A 708 15.49 -14.11 -8.29
C LEU A 708 16.20 -15.38 -8.78
N ILE A 709 16.41 -15.52 -10.09
CA ILE A 709 17.06 -16.70 -10.67
C ILE A 709 18.51 -16.83 -10.21
N GLU A 710 19.26 -15.73 -10.17
CA GLU A 710 20.62 -15.69 -9.62
C GLU A 710 20.64 -16.14 -8.16
N ASN A 711 19.74 -15.63 -7.33
CA ASN A 711 19.63 -15.99 -5.92
C ASN A 711 19.23 -17.45 -5.71
N LEU A 712 18.30 -17.98 -6.51
CA LEU A 712 17.90 -19.39 -6.45
C LEU A 712 19.01 -20.33 -6.94
N ARG A 713 19.88 -19.89 -7.85
CA ARG A 713 21.05 -20.66 -8.34
C ARG A 713 22.26 -20.59 -7.42
N SER A 714 22.43 -19.52 -6.66
CA SER A 714 23.57 -19.27 -5.77
C SER A 714 23.18 -19.49 -4.29
N PRO A 715 23.23 -20.74 -3.79
CA PRO A 715 22.79 -21.07 -2.44
C PRO A 715 23.71 -20.57 -1.31
N ASN A 716 24.83 -19.86 -1.58
CA ASN A 716 25.83 -19.54 -0.54
C ASN A 716 26.15 -18.05 -0.31
N GLU A 717 25.86 -17.13 -1.23
CA GLU A 717 26.24 -15.71 -1.06
C GLU A 717 25.02 -14.80 -0.79
N PRO A 718 25.12 -13.84 0.14
CA PRO A 718 24.15 -12.74 0.25
C PRO A 718 24.29 -11.76 -0.92
N SER A 719 23.17 -11.18 -1.36
CA SER A 719 23.16 -10.14 -2.38
C SER A 719 23.81 -8.85 -1.84
N THR A 720 24.90 -8.41 -2.47
CA THR A 720 25.45 -7.05 -2.29
C THR A 720 24.56 -6.01 -2.96
#